data_AF-A0A962SGS6-F1
#
_entry.id   AF-A0A962SGS6-F1
#
_cell.length_a   1.000
_cell.length_b   1.000
_cell.length_c   1.000
_cell.angle_alpha   90.00
_cell.angle_beta   90.00
_cell.angle_gamma   90.00
#
_symmetry.space_group_name_H-M   'P 1'
#
loop_
_entity.id
_entity.type
_entity.pdbx_description
1 polymer ?
#
loop_
_entity_poly.entity_id
_entity_poly.type
_entity_poly.pdbx_seq_one_letter_code
_entity_poly.pdbx_strand_id
1 'polypeptide(L)'
;MRSEIDQQLQQRLIAYFEKHLESRFDELECRQIRTLLEVYYRHVAAVDLEESEIVDLVGAVVAHWQLLREHRAGRVSVRVYNPAFEEHGWQSPHTVIETVTEDMSFLVDSLSMALNRAGVTIHLTIHPVLATLRDKQGRLEEIAEPSGQQKRAESIISLQIEKQPTAEALRTLKQKIEGVLRDVALANQDWNLMRRRVAEISESFSVGESGGGEGDAEFQAFLDWAGDDHFTFLAFCTFDLETGSQGQRLVVDDNSRLGLFRMESGYDPQAIVPVLSDRYTGFPCPLVVTKANTQSTVHRPAHMDYIGVKRHDAKGEVDGLHCIVGFFTIAAYSSPPADIPLLRSKVSEVLAASRLAAHSFSSKVLQTILQTFPRDDLFQIPVEKLQEIAFGILGLQERHRTRLFLFRDTFSRFFSVLVYLPKEKYNRELRLQLQQVLIDELGGVGVEFDTLFSESTLARIHFIVHTRPDESIDFDPLQLESRVVEVSKTWQDGLREALQERYGEADTARLMKQYGHSFPGGYREDFLPRTAAADITRFEAARSSGSLAMHFYRHFSDAESRVHFRLYSLRQPVPLSEAIPILENMGLSVFGERPYRIVDALGEVWIHDFSMRYEEMAEALNEEVSDRFQSAFRRIWEGEADSDGFNQLILGAALSWRQVVILRAYSKYLQQIKTPFSQSYIIRTLARNPKVTHLLVELFEYRFDPAVARTERLLTDLLSRIESLLESVSSLDEDRILRSFVNLFMATLRTNYYQRNGQGEPKSYLSFKIDPSLVSNMPLPRPMYEIFVFSVRMAGVHLRGGKVARGGLRWSDRMEDFRTEVLGLMKAQMVKNTVIVPVGSKGGFIAKRLPPSGDREATAAEVVTCYKTFLSGMLDLTDNLIDGKVHRPDALINYDDDDPYLVIAADKGTATFSDIANGVAAEYGFWLGDAFASGGSVGYDHKRMAITARGAWESVKRNFRELGIDIQNRDFRVVGIGDMSGDVFGNGMLLSHHIRLVGAFNHMHIFLDPDPDAEASFAERSRLFALSRSSWGDYDRKLISSGGGVFSRSLKSIPLSAQARTMLGVKQEHMTPNEVITALLKAPVDLLWNGGI
;
A
#
# COMPACT_ATOMS: atom_id res chain seq x y z
N MET A 1 -40.43 35.43 15.14
CA MET A 1 -39.31 34.54 15.50
C MET A 1 -38.05 35.29 15.94
N ARG A 2 -37.16 35.83 15.08
CA ARG A 2 -35.94 36.54 15.56
C ARG A 2 -36.24 37.69 16.55
N SER A 3 -37.19 38.58 16.22
CA SER A 3 -37.54 39.69 17.12
C SER A 3 -38.29 39.29 18.40
N GLU A 4 -38.90 38.10 18.47
CA GLU A 4 -39.60 37.63 19.68
C GLU A 4 -38.60 37.03 20.68
N ILE A 5 -37.58 36.33 20.20
CA ILE A 5 -36.51 35.77 21.01
C ILE A 5 -35.66 36.89 21.62
N ASP A 6 -35.33 37.91 20.83
CA ASP A 6 -34.57 39.09 21.30
C ASP A 6 -35.35 39.85 22.40
N GLN A 7 -36.67 40.02 22.21
CA GLN A 7 -37.53 40.66 23.22
C GLN A 7 -37.66 39.84 24.52
N GLN A 8 -37.75 38.50 24.42
CA GLN A 8 -37.81 37.64 25.60
C GLN A 8 -36.50 37.64 26.40
N LEU A 9 -35.35 37.61 25.72
CA LEU A 9 -34.05 37.71 26.37
C LEU A 9 -33.89 39.08 27.06
N GLN A 10 -34.22 40.17 26.38
CA GLN A 10 -34.17 41.52 26.94
C GLN A 10 -35.05 41.66 28.20
N GLN A 11 -36.28 41.13 28.17
CA GLN A 11 -37.17 41.12 29.35
C GLN A 11 -36.56 40.32 30.51
N ARG A 12 -35.91 39.19 30.23
CA ARG A 12 -35.24 38.37 31.27
C ARG A 12 -34.05 39.09 31.89
N LEU A 13 -33.25 39.81 31.09
CA LEU A 13 -32.10 40.59 31.57
C LEU A 13 -32.57 41.73 32.50
N ILE A 14 -33.57 42.50 32.08
CA ILE A 14 -34.13 43.61 32.89
C ILE A 14 -34.77 43.07 34.18
N ALA A 15 -35.59 42.02 34.09
CA ALA A 15 -36.24 41.42 35.26
C ALA A 15 -35.21 40.85 36.26
N TYR A 16 -34.09 40.30 35.78
CA TYR A 16 -33.01 39.86 36.65
C TYR A 16 -32.34 41.02 37.39
N PHE A 17 -32.02 42.11 36.68
CA PHE A 17 -31.44 43.32 37.28
C PHE A 17 -32.35 43.92 38.37
N GLU A 18 -33.64 44.11 38.08
CA GLU A 18 -34.63 44.65 39.02
C GLU A 18 -34.76 43.78 40.28
N LYS A 19 -34.80 42.46 40.10
CA LYS A 19 -35.00 41.53 41.22
C LYS A 19 -33.77 41.37 42.11
N HIS A 20 -32.57 41.43 41.55
CA HIS A 20 -31.35 40.97 42.25
C HIS A 20 -30.28 42.04 42.48
N LEU A 21 -30.29 43.14 41.71
CA LEU A 21 -29.22 44.13 41.72
C LEU A 21 -29.69 45.57 41.94
N GLU A 22 -30.95 45.92 41.64
CA GLU A 22 -31.49 47.28 41.75
C GLU A 22 -31.30 47.91 43.15
N SER A 23 -31.44 47.12 44.22
CA SER A 23 -31.26 47.60 45.60
C SER A 23 -29.82 48.02 45.96
N ARG A 24 -28.85 47.77 45.08
CA ARG A 24 -27.42 48.11 45.27
C ARG A 24 -27.02 49.44 44.63
N PHE A 25 -27.89 50.06 43.85
CA PHE A 25 -27.62 51.28 43.08
C PHE A 25 -28.61 52.39 43.45
N ASP A 26 -28.25 53.65 43.23
CA ASP A 26 -29.20 54.75 43.40
C ASP A 26 -30.20 54.84 42.23
N GLU A 27 -31.23 55.69 42.35
CA GLU A 27 -32.29 55.80 41.34
C GLU A 27 -31.77 56.24 39.96
N LEU A 28 -30.72 57.08 39.93
CA LEU A 28 -30.12 57.56 38.70
C LEU A 28 -29.30 56.45 38.03
N GLU A 29 -28.49 55.75 38.80
CA GLU A 29 -27.68 54.60 38.36
C GLU A 29 -28.57 53.46 37.83
N CYS A 30 -29.67 53.14 38.53
CA CYS A 30 -30.63 52.14 38.06
C CYS A 30 -31.23 52.49 36.70
N ARG A 31 -31.59 53.76 36.49
CA ARG A 31 -32.13 54.26 35.21
C ARG A 31 -31.10 54.14 34.08
N GLN A 32 -29.85 54.50 34.35
CA GLN A 32 -28.75 54.40 33.40
C GLN A 32 -28.46 52.95 33.01
N ILE A 33 -28.38 52.04 33.98
CA ILE A 33 -28.13 50.60 33.73
C ILE A 33 -29.30 49.97 32.97
N ARG A 34 -30.55 50.29 33.31
CA ARG A 34 -31.73 49.81 32.57
C ARG A 34 -31.67 50.25 31.10
N THR A 35 -31.38 51.52 30.86
CA THR A 35 -31.24 52.06 29.50
C THR A 35 -30.12 51.34 28.73
N LEU A 36 -28.98 51.08 29.39
CA LEU A 36 -27.87 50.35 28.79
C LEU A 36 -28.26 48.89 28.44
N LEU A 37 -28.97 48.18 29.32
CA LEU A 37 -29.44 46.81 29.07
C LEU A 37 -30.34 46.71 27.82
N GLU A 38 -31.11 47.76 27.49
CA GLU A 38 -32.00 47.79 26.33
C GLU A 38 -31.28 47.95 24.97
N VAL A 39 -30.05 48.46 25.00
CA VAL A 39 -29.26 48.77 23.79
C VAL A 39 -28.04 47.87 23.64
N TYR A 40 -27.48 47.34 24.73
CA TYR A 40 -26.18 46.68 24.75
C TYR A 40 -26.09 45.46 23.82
N TYR A 41 -27.08 44.57 23.88
CA TYR A 41 -27.10 43.32 23.10
C TYR A 41 -27.91 43.40 21.79
N ARG A 42 -28.40 44.59 21.40
CA ARG A 42 -29.37 44.77 20.30
C ARG A 42 -28.91 44.23 18.94
N HIS A 43 -27.62 44.27 18.67
CA HIS A 43 -27.02 43.85 17.40
C HIS A 43 -26.27 42.52 17.50
N VAL A 44 -26.41 41.80 18.61
CA VAL A 44 -25.83 40.47 18.82
C VAL A 44 -26.88 39.41 18.50
N ALA A 45 -26.50 38.31 17.85
CA ALA A 45 -27.44 37.23 17.59
C ALA A 45 -27.80 36.50 18.90
N ALA A 46 -29.09 36.27 19.15
CA ALA A 46 -29.55 35.61 20.38
C ALA A 46 -28.85 34.27 20.67
N VAL A 47 -28.51 33.50 19.62
CA VAL A 47 -27.83 32.19 19.74
C VAL A 47 -26.46 32.33 20.40
N ASP A 48 -25.74 33.44 20.16
CA ASP A 48 -24.43 33.69 20.77
C ASP A 48 -24.53 34.06 22.27
N LEU A 49 -25.74 34.39 22.74
CA LEU A 49 -26.03 34.76 24.13
C LEU A 49 -26.69 33.62 24.94
N GLU A 50 -27.26 32.63 24.27
CA GLU A 50 -27.94 31.48 24.92
C GLU A 50 -27.00 30.60 25.74
N GLU A 51 -25.71 30.55 25.37
CA GLU A 51 -24.69 29.78 26.09
C GLU A 51 -24.23 30.44 27.40
N SER A 52 -24.64 31.69 27.65
CA SER A 52 -24.26 32.46 28.83
C SER A 52 -25.39 32.52 29.86
N GLU A 53 -25.04 32.41 31.14
CA GLU A 53 -25.99 32.61 32.24
C GLU A 53 -26.45 34.07 32.31
N ILE A 54 -27.73 34.29 32.65
CA ILE A 54 -28.33 35.63 32.73
C ILE A 54 -27.57 36.54 33.73
N VAL A 55 -27.05 35.97 34.81
CA VAL A 55 -26.24 36.72 35.81
C VAL A 55 -24.96 37.28 35.20
N ASP A 56 -24.30 36.52 34.32
CA ASP A 56 -23.05 36.91 33.70
C ASP A 56 -23.28 37.96 32.61
N LEU A 57 -24.38 37.83 31.85
CA LEU A 57 -24.80 38.82 30.85
C LEU A 57 -25.15 40.17 31.48
N VAL A 58 -25.87 40.18 32.61
CA VAL A 58 -26.17 41.41 33.36
C VAL A 58 -24.91 41.95 34.04
N GLY A 59 -24.07 41.08 34.60
CA GLY A 59 -22.80 41.43 35.23
C GLY A 59 -21.83 42.14 34.28
N ALA A 60 -21.71 41.66 33.04
CA ALA A 60 -20.92 42.31 31.99
C ALA A 60 -21.41 43.74 31.68
N VAL A 61 -22.73 43.95 31.61
CA VAL A 61 -23.31 45.28 31.35
C VAL A 61 -23.03 46.24 32.51
N VAL A 62 -23.18 45.78 33.76
CA VAL A 62 -22.87 46.57 34.96
C VAL A 62 -21.38 46.92 35.01
N ALA A 63 -20.49 45.97 34.71
CA ALA A 63 -19.04 46.19 34.68
C ALA A 63 -18.64 47.25 33.64
N HIS A 64 -19.25 47.20 32.45
CA HIS A 64 -19.00 48.18 31.40
C HIS A 64 -19.62 49.55 31.71
N TRP A 65 -20.79 49.59 32.35
CA TRP A 65 -21.39 50.82 32.87
C TRP A 65 -20.48 51.51 33.90
N GLN A 66 -19.81 50.76 34.78
CA GLN A 66 -18.85 51.35 35.71
C GLN A 66 -17.70 52.03 34.98
N LEU A 67 -17.18 51.42 33.89
CA LEU A 67 -16.15 52.03 33.05
C LEU A 67 -16.68 53.30 32.36
N LEU A 68 -17.93 53.29 31.88
CA LEU A 68 -18.60 54.45 31.29
C LEU A 68 -18.78 55.60 32.31
N ARG A 69 -19.09 55.27 33.57
CA ARG A 69 -19.23 56.25 34.66
C ARG A 69 -17.91 56.94 34.98
N GLU A 70 -16.80 56.20 34.97
CA GLU A 70 -15.45 56.70 35.25
C GLU A 70 -14.81 57.44 34.07
N HIS A 71 -15.31 57.20 32.86
CA HIS A 71 -14.81 57.82 31.64
C HIS A 71 -14.88 59.35 31.69
N ARG A 72 -13.87 60.01 31.12
CA ARG A 72 -13.82 61.47 30.97
C ARG A 72 -13.70 61.82 29.51
N ALA A 73 -14.49 62.81 29.10
CA ALA A 73 -14.54 63.26 27.72
C ALA A 73 -13.14 63.65 27.18
N GLY A 74 -12.86 63.29 25.93
CA GLY A 74 -11.55 63.50 25.29
C GLY A 74 -10.45 62.53 25.71
N ARG A 75 -10.76 61.46 26.46
CA ARG A 75 -9.83 60.36 26.75
C ARG A 75 -10.35 59.04 26.18
N VAL A 76 -9.50 58.02 26.18
CA VAL A 76 -9.89 56.63 25.90
C VAL A 76 -9.79 55.86 27.22
N SER A 77 -10.85 55.15 27.59
CA SER A 77 -10.85 54.25 28.76
C SER A 77 -10.78 52.80 28.28
N VAL A 78 -9.79 52.03 28.72
CA VAL A 78 -9.61 50.61 28.35
C VAL A 78 -9.43 49.74 29.59
N ARG A 79 -10.18 48.64 29.65
CA ARG A 79 -10.04 47.57 30.64
C ARG A 79 -9.82 46.23 29.94
N VAL A 80 -8.86 45.44 30.41
CA VAL A 80 -8.56 44.10 29.88
C VAL A 80 -8.33 43.17 31.07
N TYR A 81 -9.19 42.17 31.25
CA TYR A 81 -9.17 41.32 32.43
C TYR A 81 -9.88 39.98 32.19
N ASN A 82 -9.67 39.03 33.10
CA ASN A 82 -10.36 37.74 33.12
C ASN A 82 -11.48 37.80 34.17
N PRO A 83 -12.76 37.92 33.78
CA PRO A 83 -13.84 37.98 34.74
C PRO A 83 -13.93 36.67 35.54
N ALA A 84 -13.89 36.80 36.87
CA ALA A 84 -13.99 35.71 37.83
C ALA A 84 -15.05 36.06 38.86
N PHE A 85 -15.97 35.12 39.14
CA PHE A 85 -17.17 35.39 39.93
C PHE A 85 -16.85 35.92 41.34
N GLU A 86 -15.83 35.38 42.00
CA GLU A 86 -15.42 35.79 43.36
C GLU A 86 -14.86 37.22 43.42
N GLU A 87 -14.19 37.68 42.36
CA GLU A 87 -13.54 38.99 42.31
C GLU A 87 -14.42 40.07 41.69
N HIS A 88 -15.24 39.71 40.70
CA HIS A 88 -15.96 40.66 39.83
C HIS A 88 -17.49 40.56 39.96
N GLY A 89 -18.01 39.54 40.64
CA GLY A 89 -19.46 39.30 40.76
C GLY A 89 -20.12 38.72 39.49
N TRP A 90 -19.31 38.39 38.48
CA TRP A 90 -19.68 37.70 37.25
C TRP A 90 -18.44 36.99 36.68
N GLN A 91 -18.65 36.04 35.78
CA GLN A 91 -17.57 35.27 35.16
C GLN A 91 -17.74 35.14 33.66
N SER A 92 -16.61 34.91 32.98
CA SER A 92 -16.59 34.52 31.58
C SER A 92 -15.50 33.47 31.35
N PRO A 93 -15.72 32.49 30.47
CA PRO A 93 -14.65 31.60 30.04
C PRO A 93 -13.58 32.34 29.21
N HIS A 94 -13.83 33.59 28.81
CA HIS A 94 -13.00 34.41 27.94
C HIS A 94 -12.30 35.56 28.70
N THR A 95 -11.25 36.12 28.09
CA THR A 95 -10.74 37.45 28.50
C THR A 95 -11.64 38.52 27.90
N VAL A 96 -11.96 39.54 28.68
CA VAL A 96 -12.86 40.63 28.26
C VAL A 96 -12.07 41.92 28.12
N ILE A 97 -12.25 42.56 26.96
CA ILE A 97 -11.73 43.90 26.65
C ILE A 97 -12.92 44.83 26.62
N GLU A 98 -12.92 45.86 27.46
CA GLU A 98 -13.95 46.90 27.51
C GLU A 98 -13.32 48.24 27.15
N THR A 99 -13.96 49.00 26.26
CA THR A 99 -13.49 50.31 25.85
C THR A 99 -14.62 51.32 25.81
N VAL A 100 -14.35 52.53 26.32
CA VAL A 100 -15.24 53.70 26.21
C VAL A 100 -14.45 54.85 25.60
N THR A 101 -14.95 55.37 24.48
CA THR A 101 -14.33 56.48 23.73
C THR A 101 -15.40 57.30 22.99
N GLU A 102 -15.03 58.48 22.49
CA GLU A 102 -15.91 59.25 21.61
C GLU A 102 -16.14 58.46 20.30
N ASP A 103 -17.35 58.50 19.77
CA ASP A 103 -17.69 57.77 18.54
C ASP A 103 -16.92 58.36 17.35
N MET A 104 -16.20 57.49 16.63
CA MET A 104 -15.27 57.83 15.56
C MET A 104 -15.27 56.74 14.50
N SER A 105 -14.88 57.11 13.28
CA SER A 105 -14.70 56.11 12.21
C SER A 105 -13.53 55.19 12.56
N PHE A 106 -13.66 53.91 12.19
CA PHE A 106 -12.63 52.88 12.30
C PHE A 106 -12.30 52.35 13.70
N LEU A 107 -13.22 52.42 14.66
CA LEU A 107 -12.97 51.87 16.00
C LEU A 107 -12.95 50.33 16.02
N VAL A 108 -14.04 49.69 15.58
CA VAL A 108 -14.24 48.24 15.72
C VAL A 108 -13.30 47.43 14.81
N ASP A 109 -13.13 47.85 13.57
CA ASP A 109 -12.23 47.23 12.59
C ASP A 109 -10.77 47.33 13.03
N SER A 110 -10.32 48.49 13.53
CA SER A 110 -8.95 48.67 14.03
C SER A 110 -8.65 47.81 15.28
N LEU A 111 -9.60 47.71 16.21
CA LEU A 111 -9.49 46.82 17.37
C LEU A 111 -9.43 45.35 16.96
N SER A 112 -10.34 44.93 16.07
CA SER A 112 -10.39 43.55 15.57
C SER A 112 -9.09 43.17 14.88
N MET A 113 -8.55 44.09 14.09
CA MET A 113 -7.27 43.96 13.41
C MET A 113 -6.10 43.82 14.37
N ALA A 114 -6.05 44.63 15.43
CA ALA A 114 -4.98 44.56 16.43
C ALA A 114 -4.95 43.21 17.15
N LEU A 115 -6.14 42.65 17.43
CA LEU A 115 -6.29 41.33 18.06
C LEU A 115 -5.85 40.20 17.13
N ASN A 116 -6.28 40.23 15.87
CA ASN A 116 -5.86 39.25 14.87
C ASN A 116 -4.33 39.25 14.66
N ARG A 117 -3.66 40.42 14.66
CA ARG A 117 -2.18 40.50 14.61
C ARG A 117 -1.50 39.93 15.83
N ALA A 118 -2.14 40.02 17.00
CA ALA A 118 -1.64 39.40 18.22
C ALA A 118 -1.86 37.88 18.24
N GLY A 119 -2.48 37.30 17.20
CA GLY A 119 -2.83 35.88 17.14
C GLY A 119 -3.99 35.52 18.06
N VAL A 120 -4.83 36.50 18.43
CA VAL A 120 -5.90 36.34 19.41
C VAL A 120 -7.25 36.25 18.70
N THR A 121 -7.99 35.17 18.94
CA THR A 121 -9.32 34.95 18.37
C THR A 121 -10.38 35.75 19.13
N ILE A 122 -11.30 36.39 18.40
CA ILE A 122 -12.47 37.10 18.94
C ILE A 122 -13.67 36.16 18.90
N HIS A 123 -14.30 35.92 20.06
CA HIS A 123 -15.49 35.09 20.20
C HIS A 123 -16.77 35.91 20.14
N LEU A 124 -16.78 37.12 20.70
CA LEU A 124 -17.96 37.99 20.74
C LEU A 124 -17.56 39.46 20.63
N THR A 125 -18.31 40.23 19.84
CA THR A 125 -18.15 41.68 19.70
C THR A 125 -19.45 42.40 19.99
N ILE A 126 -19.42 43.31 20.96
CA ILE A 126 -20.56 44.12 21.38
C ILE A 126 -20.14 45.58 21.26
N HIS A 127 -20.88 46.41 20.52
CA HIS A 127 -20.45 47.79 20.23
C HIS A 127 -21.60 48.82 20.13
N PRO A 128 -22.46 48.98 21.15
CA PRO A 128 -23.46 50.05 21.13
C PRO A 128 -22.82 51.45 21.11
N VAL A 129 -23.45 52.37 20.38
CA VAL A 129 -23.15 53.81 20.40
C VAL A 129 -24.23 54.52 21.19
N LEU A 130 -23.84 55.32 22.18
CA LEU A 130 -24.76 56.00 23.11
C LEU A 130 -24.55 57.51 23.09
N ALA A 131 -25.62 58.27 23.25
CA ALA A 131 -25.52 59.68 23.59
C ALA A 131 -25.38 59.82 25.11
N THR A 132 -24.35 60.54 25.58
CA THR A 132 -24.12 60.73 27.02
C THR A 132 -24.10 62.21 27.39
N LEU A 133 -24.79 62.53 28.49
CA LEU A 133 -24.75 63.86 29.11
C LEU A 133 -23.88 63.79 30.36
N ARG A 134 -22.88 64.67 30.45
CA ARG A 134 -21.98 64.76 31.61
C ARG A 134 -22.03 66.17 32.21
N ASP A 135 -21.93 66.26 33.54
CA ASP A 135 -21.91 67.52 34.27
C ASP A 135 -20.59 68.30 34.06
N LYS A 136 -20.49 69.51 34.62
CA LYS A 136 -19.27 70.35 34.51
C LYS A 136 -18.03 69.73 35.19
N GLN A 137 -18.22 68.72 36.03
CA GLN A 137 -17.18 67.97 36.72
C GLN A 137 -16.85 66.64 36.00
N GLY A 138 -17.53 66.34 34.88
CA GLY A 138 -17.34 65.16 34.05
C GLY A 138 -18.11 63.91 34.52
N ARG A 139 -19.03 64.03 35.48
CA ARG A 139 -19.85 62.92 35.98
C ARG A 139 -21.01 62.64 35.03
N LEU A 140 -21.32 61.37 34.81
CA LEU A 140 -22.40 60.92 33.93
C LEU A 140 -23.78 61.22 34.53
N GLU A 141 -24.54 62.09 33.87
CA GLU A 141 -25.92 62.45 34.26
C GLU A 141 -26.95 61.60 33.51
N GLU A 142 -26.80 61.40 32.20
CA GLU A 142 -27.79 60.73 31.36
C GLU A 142 -27.15 59.85 30.28
N ILE A 143 -27.80 58.72 30.00
CA ILE A 143 -27.52 57.83 28.86
C ILE A 143 -28.79 57.81 28.02
N ALA A 144 -28.67 58.07 26.73
CA ALA A 144 -29.78 58.01 25.77
C ALA A 144 -29.33 57.37 24.45
N GLU A 145 -30.30 57.01 23.61
CA GLU A 145 -30.00 56.62 22.23
C GLU A 145 -29.54 57.84 21.41
N PRO A 146 -28.62 57.67 20.44
CA PRO A 146 -28.20 58.76 19.57
C PRO A 146 -29.37 59.28 18.73
N SER A 147 -29.89 60.46 19.05
CA SER A 147 -30.87 61.19 18.23
C SER A 147 -30.20 62.40 17.59
N GLY A 148 -30.56 62.71 16.33
CA GLY A 148 -29.79 63.57 15.40
C GLY A 148 -29.53 65.03 15.80
N GLN A 149 -29.80 65.46 17.03
CA GLN A 149 -29.52 66.82 17.52
C GLN A 149 -28.96 66.90 18.97
N GLN A 150 -28.39 65.83 19.55
CA GLN A 150 -27.79 65.89 20.90
C GLN A 150 -26.28 65.57 21.00
N LYS A 151 -25.73 65.99 22.16
CA LYS A 151 -24.32 66.25 22.48
C LYS A 151 -23.54 64.95 22.72
N ARG A 152 -22.46 64.76 21.94
CA ARG A 152 -21.41 63.72 22.06
C ARG A 152 -21.91 62.27 22.11
N ALA A 153 -21.72 61.56 20.99
CA ALA A 153 -21.85 60.11 20.95
C ALA A 153 -20.56 59.47 21.53
N GLU A 154 -20.72 58.51 22.44
CA GLU A 154 -19.66 57.67 22.97
C GLU A 154 -19.88 56.23 22.47
N SER A 155 -18.83 55.62 21.91
CA SER A 155 -18.80 54.23 21.48
C SER A 155 -18.32 53.34 22.62
N ILE A 156 -19.10 52.32 22.93
CA ILE A 156 -18.87 51.39 24.04
C ILE A 156 -18.63 50.00 23.45
N ILE A 157 -17.38 49.52 23.46
CA ILE A 157 -16.99 48.29 22.77
C ILE A 157 -16.54 47.25 23.78
N SER A 158 -17.17 46.08 23.77
CA SER A 158 -16.79 44.91 24.55
C SER A 158 -16.43 43.76 23.62
N LEU A 159 -15.22 43.23 23.75
CA LEU A 159 -14.71 42.09 22.99
C LEU A 159 -14.41 40.94 23.94
N GLN A 160 -15.01 39.78 23.70
CA GLN A 160 -14.62 38.53 24.36
C GLN A 160 -13.64 37.79 23.47
N ILE A 161 -12.47 37.48 24.01
CA ILE A 161 -11.36 36.86 23.28
C ILE A 161 -10.88 35.59 23.99
N GLU A 162 -10.04 34.81 23.30
CA GLU A 162 -9.37 33.67 23.92
C GLU A 162 -8.71 34.05 25.25
N LYS A 163 -8.89 33.21 26.28
CA LYS A 163 -8.49 33.50 27.65
C LYS A 163 -6.96 33.62 27.76
N GLN A 164 -6.50 34.81 28.14
CA GLN A 164 -5.08 35.11 28.31
C GLN A 164 -4.58 34.60 29.68
N PRO A 165 -3.50 33.79 29.71
CA PRO A 165 -3.12 33.05 30.91
C PRO A 165 -2.34 33.87 31.94
N THR A 166 -1.75 35.02 31.56
CA THR A 166 -0.85 35.78 32.44
C THR A 166 -1.22 37.26 32.54
N ALA A 167 -0.92 37.87 33.69
CA ALA A 167 -1.10 39.30 33.91
C ALA A 167 -0.20 40.18 33.01
N GLU A 168 0.91 39.62 32.50
CA GLU A 168 1.77 40.30 31.52
C GLU A 168 1.13 40.34 30.13
N ALA A 169 0.50 39.23 29.70
CA ALA A 169 -0.26 39.19 28.44
C ALA A 169 -1.42 40.20 28.45
N LEU A 170 -2.19 40.27 29.56
CA LEU A 170 -3.27 41.24 29.73
C LEU A 170 -2.77 42.70 29.67
N ARG A 171 -1.66 43.01 30.35
CA ARG A 171 -1.04 44.36 30.32
C ARG A 171 -0.53 44.74 28.93
N THR A 172 0.14 43.82 28.26
CA THR A 172 0.64 44.02 26.89
C THR A 172 -0.51 44.27 25.92
N LEU A 173 -1.58 43.48 26.04
CA LEU A 173 -2.77 43.62 25.22
C LEU A 173 -3.46 44.97 25.46
N LYS A 174 -3.62 45.37 26.72
CA LYS A 174 -4.16 46.69 27.09
C LYS A 174 -3.36 47.83 26.44
N GLN A 175 -2.03 47.80 26.54
CA GLN A 175 -1.17 48.83 25.95
C GLN A 175 -1.32 48.92 24.42
N LYS A 176 -1.41 47.76 23.74
CA LYS A 176 -1.64 47.72 22.28
C LYS A 176 -2.99 48.33 21.89
N ILE A 177 -4.04 47.99 22.62
CA ILE A 177 -5.40 48.50 22.38
C ILE A 177 -5.47 50.02 22.63
N GLU A 178 -4.83 50.50 23.70
CA GLU A 178 -4.72 51.95 23.98
C GLU A 178 -3.95 52.69 22.89
N GLY A 179 -2.90 52.08 22.33
CA GLY A 179 -2.15 52.63 21.19
C GLY A 179 -3.01 52.74 19.93
N VAL A 180 -3.71 51.67 19.56
CA VAL A 180 -4.59 51.63 18.39
C VAL A 180 -5.72 52.66 18.49
N LEU A 181 -6.38 52.77 19.64
CA LEU A 181 -7.45 53.75 19.84
C LEU A 181 -6.94 55.19 19.80
N ARG A 182 -5.69 55.43 20.23
CA ARG A 182 -5.03 56.72 20.08
C ARG A 182 -4.78 57.05 18.61
N ASP A 183 -4.27 56.10 17.84
CA ASP A 183 -4.00 56.27 16.40
C ASP A 183 -5.29 56.58 15.63
N VAL A 184 -6.38 55.85 15.92
CA VAL A 184 -7.72 56.12 15.37
C VAL A 184 -8.17 57.55 15.70
N ALA A 185 -7.98 57.99 16.95
CA ALA A 185 -8.36 59.33 17.37
C ALA A 185 -7.57 60.42 16.65
N LEU A 186 -6.25 60.26 16.51
CA LEU A 186 -5.39 61.22 15.81
C LEU A 186 -5.78 61.34 14.32
N ALA A 187 -6.03 60.21 13.65
CA ALA A 187 -6.45 60.19 12.25
C ALA A 187 -7.80 60.90 12.04
N ASN A 188 -8.80 60.64 12.91
CA ASN A 188 -10.12 61.26 12.83
C ASN A 188 -10.09 62.76 13.16
N GLN A 189 -9.33 63.19 14.18
CA GLN A 189 -9.23 64.60 14.58
C GLN A 189 -8.67 65.48 13.47
N ASP A 190 -7.65 65.01 12.76
CA ASP A 190 -6.96 65.77 11.72
C ASP A 190 -7.53 65.55 10.31
N TRP A 191 -8.51 64.66 10.14
CA TRP A 191 -9.05 64.30 8.83
C TRP A 191 -9.47 65.51 7.98
N ASN A 192 -10.21 66.46 8.57
CA ASN A 192 -10.61 67.69 7.89
C ASN A 192 -9.43 68.59 7.53
N LEU A 193 -8.39 68.63 8.37
CA LEU A 193 -7.17 69.40 8.10
C LEU A 193 -6.37 68.76 6.95
N MET A 194 -6.24 67.43 6.95
CA MET A 194 -5.58 66.68 5.87
C MET A 194 -6.31 66.89 4.54
N ARG A 195 -7.65 66.83 4.51
CA ARG A 195 -8.45 67.13 3.30
C ARG A 195 -8.19 68.54 2.78
N ARG A 196 -8.13 69.54 3.66
CA ARG A 196 -7.82 70.93 3.27
C ARG A 196 -6.41 71.04 2.68
N ARG A 197 -5.40 70.40 3.28
CA ARG A 197 -4.04 70.37 2.74
C ARG A 197 -3.99 69.76 1.34
N VAL A 198 -4.72 68.67 1.10
CA VAL A 198 -4.78 68.03 -0.22
C VAL A 198 -5.47 68.94 -1.24
N ALA A 199 -6.54 69.64 -0.85
CA ALA A 199 -7.18 70.64 -1.71
C ALA A 199 -6.24 71.82 -2.05
N GLU A 200 -5.49 72.33 -1.07
CA GLU A 200 -4.46 73.38 -1.29
C GLU A 200 -3.38 72.91 -2.28
N ILE A 201 -2.93 71.66 -2.17
CA ILE A 201 -1.96 71.06 -3.11
C ILE A 201 -2.59 70.92 -4.50
N SER A 202 -3.85 70.49 -4.59
CA SER A 202 -4.58 70.38 -5.86
C SER A 202 -4.68 71.73 -6.58
N GLU A 203 -5.00 72.80 -5.86
CA GLU A 203 -5.07 74.17 -6.41
C GLU A 203 -3.71 74.66 -6.95
N SER A 204 -2.58 74.20 -6.40
CA SER A 204 -1.25 74.58 -6.90
C SER A 204 -0.96 74.09 -8.33
N PHE A 205 -1.64 73.04 -8.80
CA PHE A 205 -1.57 72.59 -10.19
C PHE A 205 -2.40 73.46 -11.16
N SER A 206 -3.34 74.27 -10.64
CA SER A 206 -4.21 75.14 -11.44
C SER A 206 -3.60 76.53 -11.74
N VAL A 207 -2.73 77.01 -10.85
CA VAL A 207 -2.04 78.30 -10.97
C VAL A 207 -0.60 78.02 -11.40
N GLY A 208 -0.34 78.07 -12.71
CA GLY A 208 0.93 77.64 -13.28
C GLY A 208 2.19 78.30 -12.69
N GLU A 209 2.84 77.60 -11.76
CA GLU A 209 4.27 77.74 -11.45
C GLU A 209 5.15 76.70 -12.19
N SER A 210 4.51 75.72 -12.84
CA SER A 210 5.11 74.78 -13.79
C SER A 210 4.38 74.94 -15.13
N GLY A 211 5.10 75.13 -16.24
CA GLY A 211 4.49 75.43 -17.54
C GLY A 211 3.42 74.40 -17.94
N GLY A 212 2.15 74.83 -17.92
CA GLY A 212 0.96 73.97 -18.04
C GLY A 212 0.97 73.04 -19.26
N GLY A 213 1.26 71.77 -19.01
CA GLY A 213 1.07 70.66 -19.96
C GLY A 213 -0.19 69.85 -19.66
N GLU A 214 -0.61 68.96 -20.57
CA GLU A 214 -1.73 68.03 -20.37
C GLU A 214 -1.57 67.15 -19.10
N GLY A 215 -0.34 66.98 -18.60
CA GLY A 215 -0.06 66.24 -17.37
C GLY A 215 -0.57 66.90 -16.09
N ASP A 216 -0.48 68.24 -15.98
CA ASP A 216 -0.83 68.96 -14.74
C ASP A 216 -2.33 68.89 -14.44
N ALA A 217 -3.16 68.92 -15.48
CA ALA A 217 -4.61 68.76 -15.36
C ALA A 217 -5.02 67.36 -14.87
N GLU A 218 -4.27 66.31 -15.24
CA GLU A 218 -4.54 64.94 -14.81
C GLU A 218 -4.15 64.73 -13.33
N PHE A 219 -3.06 65.34 -12.87
CA PHE A 219 -2.65 65.30 -11.46
C PHE A 219 -3.63 66.05 -10.56
N GLN A 220 -4.10 67.22 -10.98
CA GLN A 220 -5.16 67.95 -10.29
C GLN A 220 -6.43 67.10 -10.18
N ALA A 221 -6.89 66.54 -11.31
CA ALA A 221 -8.08 65.68 -11.32
C ALA A 221 -7.95 64.47 -10.38
N PHE A 222 -6.75 63.91 -10.24
CA PHE A 222 -6.49 62.81 -9.30
C PHE A 222 -6.56 63.25 -7.83
N LEU A 223 -5.98 64.39 -7.47
CA LEU A 223 -6.01 64.89 -6.10
C LEU A 223 -7.43 65.31 -5.69
N ASP A 224 -8.17 65.96 -6.58
CA ASP A 224 -9.59 66.28 -6.38
C ASP A 224 -10.43 65.01 -6.22
N TRP A 225 -10.20 64.01 -7.08
CA TRP A 225 -10.87 62.71 -7.00
C TRP A 225 -10.56 62.00 -5.68
N ALA A 226 -9.30 61.97 -5.24
CA ALA A 226 -8.90 61.42 -3.95
C ALA A 226 -9.56 62.16 -2.77
N GLY A 227 -9.69 63.49 -2.88
CA GLY A 227 -10.36 64.35 -1.90
C GLY A 227 -11.88 64.19 -1.85
N ASP A 228 -12.51 63.68 -2.91
CA ASP A 228 -13.95 63.39 -3.04
C ASP A 228 -14.28 61.95 -2.58
N ASP A 229 -13.86 61.60 -1.35
CA ASP A 229 -14.13 60.32 -0.67
C ASP A 229 -13.61 59.05 -1.39
N HIS A 230 -12.71 59.18 -2.36
CA HIS A 230 -11.99 58.04 -2.98
C HIS A 230 -10.72 57.64 -2.22
N PHE A 231 -10.28 58.44 -1.25
CA PHE A 231 -9.14 58.16 -0.39
C PHE A 231 -9.42 58.49 1.09
N THR A 232 -9.18 57.53 1.98
CA THR A 232 -9.22 57.71 3.43
C THR A 232 -7.87 58.22 3.91
N PHE A 233 -7.79 59.51 4.27
CA PHE A 233 -6.57 60.14 4.78
C PHE A 233 -6.26 59.71 6.21
N LEU A 234 -5.06 59.20 6.46
CA LEU A 234 -4.58 58.77 7.78
C LEU A 234 -3.44 59.65 8.31
N ALA A 235 -2.56 60.13 7.44
CA ALA A 235 -1.43 60.98 7.83
C ALA A 235 -1.01 61.95 6.72
N PHE A 236 -0.45 63.10 7.14
CA PHE A 236 0.13 64.09 6.24
C PHE A 236 1.35 64.77 6.87
N CYS A 237 2.41 64.99 6.08
CA CYS A 237 3.53 65.85 6.44
C CYS A 237 4.23 66.38 5.18
N THR A 238 5.10 67.38 5.35
CA THR A 238 6.00 67.89 4.32
C THR A 238 7.44 67.55 4.65
N PHE A 239 8.23 67.29 3.60
CA PHE A 239 9.67 67.15 3.69
C PHE A 239 10.35 68.29 2.94
N ASP A 240 11.38 68.86 3.54
CA ASP A 240 12.27 69.82 2.90
C ASP A 240 13.49 69.09 2.32
N LEU A 241 13.92 69.49 1.12
CA LEU A 241 15.10 68.94 0.46
C LEU A 241 16.35 69.70 0.89
N GLU A 242 17.17 69.09 1.74
CA GLU A 242 18.46 69.65 2.13
C GLU A 242 19.60 69.04 1.30
N THR A 243 20.50 69.86 0.78
CA THR A 243 21.69 69.40 0.04
C THR A 243 22.92 69.47 0.94
N GLY A 244 23.49 68.32 1.29
CA GLY A 244 24.69 68.20 2.14
C GLY A 244 25.89 67.58 1.42
N SER A 245 27.01 67.43 2.13
CA SER A 245 28.26 66.83 1.59
C SER A 245 28.17 65.34 1.25
N GLN A 246 27.10 64.66 1.69
CA GLN A 246 26.81 63.24 1.38
C GLN A 246 25.66 63.04 0.39
N GLY A 247 25.20 64.10 -0.29
CA GLY A 247 24.07 64.05 -1.23
C GLY A 247 22.86 64.85 -0.77
N GLN A 248 21.75 64.69 -1.48
CA GLN A 248 20.48 65.32 -1.13
C GLN A 248 19.77 64.45 -0.07
N ARG A 249 19.11 65.07 0.90
CA ARG A 249 18.34 64.38 1.95
C ARG A 249 16.98 65.05 2.17
N LEU A 250 15.97 64.25 2.46
CA LEU A 250 14.64 64.74 2.83
C LEU A 250 14.52 64.80 4.36
N VAL A 251 14.21 65.98 4.89
CA VAL A 251 14.02 66.22 6.33
C VAL A 251 12.57 66.59 6.59
N VAL A 252 11.94 65.95 7.57
CA VAL A 252 10.53 66.22 7.92
C VAL A 252 10.39 67.62 8.53
N ASP A 253 9.43 68.41 8.08
CA ASP A 253 8.99 69.61 8.81
C ASP A 253 8.08 69.19 9.96
N ASP A 254 8.57 69.31 11.19
CA ASP A 254 7.86 68.89 12.40
C ASP A 254 6.52 69.64 12.61
N ASN A 255 6.37 70.85 12.04
CA ASN A 255 5.13 71.62 12.16
C ASN A 255 4.02 71.15 11.20
N SER A 256 4.38 70.34 10.20
CA SER A 256 3.47 69.86 9.16
C SER A 256 2.77 68.54 9.50
N ARG A 257 3.19 67.89 10.60
CA ARG A 257 2.77 66.53 10.99
C ARG A 257 1.29 66.49 11.41
N LEU A 258 0.48 65.75 10.67
CA LEU A 258 -0.95 65.52 10.93
C LEU A 258 -1.28 64.02 10.99
N GLY A 259 -2.35 63.69 11.72
CA GLY A 259 -2.87 62.32 11.83
C GLY A 259 -1.85 61.36 12.44
N LEU A 260 -1.60 60.22 11.78
CA LEU A 260 -0.61 59.25 12.25
C LEU A 260 0.83 59.77 12.22
N PHE A 261 1.16 60.92 11.64
CA PHE A 261 2.53 61.45 11.74
C PHE A 261 2.76 62.31 12.98
N ARG A 262 1.72 62.57 13.77
CA ARG A 262 1.87 63.22 15.08
C ARG A 262 2.76 62.38 15.99
N MET A 263 3.59 63.05 16.79
CA MET A 263 4.60 62.43 17.65
C MET A 263 4.02 61.40 18.63
N GLU A 264 2.76 61.56 19.01
CA GLU A 264 2.03 60.73 19.97
C GLU A 264 1.68 59.32 19.46
N SER A 265 1.72 59.10 18.14
CA SER A 265 1.43 57.82 17.48
C SER A 265 2.64 56.87 17.44
N GLY A 266 3.86 57.42 17.54
CA GLY A 266 5.11 56.66 17.40
C GLY A 266 5.49 56.29 15.96
N TYR A 267 4.72 56.70 14.95
CA TYR A 267 5.10 56.53 13.55
C TYR A 267 6.17 57.53 13.14
N ASP A 268 7.25 57.03 12.55
CA ASP A 268 8.31 57.85 11.96
C ASP A 268 7.99 58.10 10.48
N PRO A 269 7.75 59.36 10.06
CA PRO A 269 7.54 59.68 8.65
C PRO A 269 8.71 59.26 7.76
N GLN A 270 9.95 59.29 8.25
CA GLN A 270 11.13 58.88 7.46
C GLN A 270 11.16 57.37 7.19
N ALA A 271 10.66 56.55 8.11
CA ALA A 271 10.56 55.09 7.93
C ALA A 271 9.40 54.69 7.00
N ILE A 272 8.33 55.50 6.96
CA ILE A 272 7.14 55.26 6.13
C ILE A 272 7.39 55.65 4.67
N VAL A 273 8.09 56.76 4.44
CA VAL A 273 8.33 57.27 3.10
C VAL A 273 9.35 56.36 2.38
N PRO A 274 8.99 55.79 1.22
CA PRO A 274 9.82 54.80 0.53
C PRO A 274 11.06 55.36 -0.17
N VAL A 275 11.46 56.59 0.14
CA VAL A 275 12.41 57.36 -0.65
C VAL A 275 13.84 57.24 -0.09
N LEU A 276 14.70 56.53 -0.82
CA LEU A 276 16.13 56.87 -0.84
C LEU A 276 16.26 58.20 -1.59
N SER A 277 16.69 59.25 -0.90
CA SER A 277 16.64 60.65 -1.35
C SER A 277 17.27 60.91 -2.73
N ASP A 278 18.20 60.07 -3.18
CA ASP A 278 18.89 60.22 -4.47
C ASP A 278 18.07 59.73 -5.69
N ARG A 279 17.07 58.85 -5.52
CA ARG A 279 16.28 58.28 -6.65
C ARG A 279 15.01 59.07 -6.97
N TYR A 280 14.46 59.79 -6.00
CA TYR A 280 13.17 60.49 -6.15
C TYR A 280 13.31 61.86 -6.84
N THR A 281 14.41 62.58 -6.60
CA THR A 281 14.70 63.84 -7.30
C THR A 281 14.87 63.61 -8.80
N GLY A 282 15.45 62.47 -9.22
CA GLY A 282 15.56 62.04 -10.62
C GLY A 282 14.29 61.48 -11.27
N PHE A 283 13.18 61.30 -10.53
CA PHE A 283 11.93 60.75 -11.09
C PHE A 283 11.19 61.84 -11.92
N PRO A 284 10.82 61.60 -13.19
CA PRO A 284 10.28 62.66 -14.05
C PRO A 284 8.83 63.08 -13.73
N CYS A 285 8.08 62.28 -12.97
CA CYS A 285 6.68 62.56 -12.64
C CYS A 285 6.57 63.44 -11.37
N PRO A 286 5.71 64.48 -11.36
CA PRO A 286 5.48 65.32 -10.18
C PRO A 286 4.66 64.64 -9.08
N LEU A 287 3.94 63.56 -9.41
CA LEU A 287 3.12 62.79 -8.47
C LEU A 287 3.44 61.29 -8.56
N VAL A 288 3.59 60.62 -7.43
CA VAL A 288 3.82 59.17 -7.33
C VAL A 288 2.80 58.54 -6.40
N VAL A 289 2.15 57.47 -6.85
CA VAL A 289 1.27 56.62 -6.04
C VAL A 289 1.93 55.27 -5.85
N THR A 290 2.16 54.86 -4.61
CA THR A 290 2.70 53.53 -4.28
C THR A 290 2.28 53.07 -2.89
N LYS A 291 2.79 51.95 -2.39
CA LYS A 291 2.59 51.49 -1.01
C LYS A 291 3.62 52.09 -0.06
N ALA A 292 3.26 52.30 1.18
CA ALA A 292 4.17 52.65 2.27
C ALA A 292 4.88 51.41 2.83
N ASN A 293 6.04 51.61 3.46
CA ASN A 293 6.82 50.51 4.04
C ASN A 293 6.24 49.95 5.36
N THR A 294 5.18 50.58 5.88
CA THR A 294 4.58 50.23 7.17
C THR A 294 3.09 49.93 7.02
N GLN A 295 2.63 48.92 7.76
CA GLN A 295 1.21 48.59 7.86
C GLN A 295 0.47 49.58 8.78
N SER A 296 -0.77 49.91 8.44
CA SER A 296 -1.60 50.81 9.24
C SER A 296 -2.00 50.19 10.59
N THR A 297 -2.13 50.96 11.67
CA THR A 297 -2.85 50.55 12.89
C THR A 297 -4.33 50.93 12.86
N VAL A 298 -4.77 51.64 11.82
CA VAL A 298 -6.15 52.13 11.63
C VAL A 298 -6.80 51.50 10.39
N HIS A 299 -8.10 51.20 10.49
CA HIS A 299 -9.00 50.71 9.43
C HIS A 299 -8.77 49.28 8.92
N ARG A 300 -7.65 48.97 8.24
CA ARG A 300 -7.40 47.63 7.66
C ARG A 300 -5.93 47.18 7.71
N PRO A 301 -5.66 45.86 7.83
CA PRO A 301 -4.30 45.31 7.95
C PRO A 301 -3.61 45.21 6.60
N ALA A 302 -3.38 46.36 5.98
CA ALA A 302 -2.65 46.47 4.72
C ALA A 302 -1.52 47.49 4.85
N HIS A 303 -0.53 47.37 3.98
CA HIS A 303 0.41 48.45 3.72
C HIS A 303 -0.38 49.69 3.27
N MET A 304 -0.11 50.83 3.89
CA MET A 304 -0.81 52.07 3.57
C MET A 304 -0.51 52.50 2.14
N ASP A 305 -1.46 53.16 1.50
CA ASP A 305 -1.26 53.83 0.22
C ASP A 305 -0.54 55.17 0.47
N TYR A 306 0.49 55.43 -0.32
CA TYR A 306 1.33 56.63 -0.27
C TYR A 306 1.16 57.42 -1.57
N ILE A 307 0.83 58.71 -1.43
CA ILE A 307 0.79 59.68 -2.50
C ILE A 307 1.85 60.74 -2.20
N GLY A 308 2.91 60.76 -3.02
CA GLY A 308 3.99 61.74 -2.93
C GLY A 308 3.85 62.79 -4.01
N VAL A 309 3.79 64.07 -3.63
CA VAL A 309 3.69 65.20 -4.56
C VAL A 309 4.90 66.12 -4.41
N LYS A 310 5.67 66.31 -5.48
CA LYS A 310 6.86 67.18 -5.48
C LYS A 310 6.45 68.64 -5.19
N ARG A 311 7.19 69.29 -4.30
CA ARG A 311 7.10 70.73 -4.05
C ARG A 311 8.19 71.43 -4.85
N HIS A 312 7.83 72.55 -5.47
CA HIS A 312 8.74 73.36 -6.26
C HIS A 312 8.91 74.73 -5.60
N ASP A 313 10.12 75.28 -5.67
CA ASP A 313 10.38 76.66 -5.28
C ASP A 313 9.88 77.65 -6.35
N ALA A 314 9.98 78.95 -6.08
CA ALA A 314 9.58 80.01 -7.00
C ALA A 314 10.37 80.05 -8.33
N LYS A 315 11.38 79.21 -8.51
CA LYS A 315 12.16 79.04 -9.75
C LYS A 315 11.76 77.77 -10.52
N GLY A 316 10.83 76.98 -10.00
CA GLY A 316 10.38 75.72 -10.58
C GLY A 316 11.30 74.52 -10.27
N GLU A 317 12.25 74.66 -9.35
CA GLU A 317 13.14 73.57 -8.94
C GLU A 317 12.54 72.82 -7.74
N VAL A 318 12.73 71.50 -7.66
CA VAL A 318 12.18 70.69 -6.56
C VAL A 318 12.87 71.04 -5.24
N ASP A 319 12.11 71.56 -4.27
CA ASP A 319 12.61 71.99 -2.96
C ASP A 319 12.08 71.14 -1.79
N GLY A 320 11.19 70.18 -2.07
CA GLY A 320 10.57 69.34 -1.06
C GLY A 320 9.53 68.36 -1.60
N LEU A 321 8.76 67.77 -0.69
CA LEU A 321 7.77 66.73 -0.97
C LEU A 321 6.59 66.84 0.00
N HIS A 322 5.37 66.81 -0.51
CA HIS A 322 4.17 66.51 0.28
C HIS A 322 3.99 64.99 0.38
N CYS A 323 3.86 64.49 1.60
CA CYS A 323 3.65 63.09 1.92
C CYS A 323 2.22 62.90 2.42
N ILE A 324 1.39 62.24 1.62
CA ILE A 324 0.01 61.90 1.97
C ILE A 324 -0.08 60.38 2.12
N VAL A 325 -0.58 59.91 3.26
CA VAL A 325 -0.68 58.48 3.56
C VAL A 325 -2.10 58.12 3.99
N GLY A 326 -2.59 56.98 3.49
CA GLY A 326 -3.96 56.55 3.76
C GLY A 326 -4.34 55.27 3.04
N PHE A 327 -5.60 55.18 2.62
CA PHE A 327 -6.12 54.04 1.87
C PHE A 327 -7.07 54.46 0.77
N PHE A 328 -6.94 53.89 -0.43
CA PHE A 328 -8.02 53.96 -1.42
C PHE A 328 -9.29 53.30 -0.88
N THR A 329 -10.45 53.95 -1.07
CA THR A 329 -11.74 53.46 -0.58
C THR A 329 -12.31 52.36 -1.46
N ILE A 330 -13.38 51.71 -1.01
CA ILE A 330 -14.08 50.69 -1.82
C ILE A 330 -14.60 51.30 -3.15
N ALA A 331 -14.99 52.58 -3.14
CA ALA A 331 -15.39 53.31 -4.36
C ALA A 331 -14.25 53.37 -5.38
N ALA A 332 -13.02 53.62 -4.92
CA ALA A 332 -11.84 53.61 -5.77
C ALA A 332 -11.57 52.23 -6.41
N TYR A 333 -11.69 51.13 -5.65
CA TYR A 333 -11.45 49.78 -6.20
C TYR A 333 -12.55 49.28 -7.13
N SER A 334 -13.79 49.75 -6.93
CA SER A 334 -14.96 49.36 -7.74
C SER A 334 -15.14 50.20 -9.00
N SER A 335 -14.53 51.39 -9.05
CA SER A 335 -14.55 52.25 -10.24
C SER A 335 -13.80 51.60 -11.42
N PRO A 336 -14.31 51.72 -12.66
CA PRO A 336 -13.57 51.32 -13.84
C PRO A 336 -12.23 52.08 -13.92
N PRO A 337 -11.10 51.41 -14.22
CA PRO A 337 -9.81 52.10 -14.37
C PRO A 337 -9.80 53.21 -15.43
N ALA A 338 -10.74 53.16 -16.39
CA ALA A 338 -10.94 54.19 -17.40
C ALA A 338 -11.58 55.50 -16.86
N ASP A 339 -12.16 55.46 -15.66
CA ASP A 339 -12.79 56.63 -15.02
C ASP A 339 -11.88 57.24 -13.94
N ILE A 340 -10.86 56.51 -13.50
CA ILE A 340 -9.92 56.95 -12.46
C ILE A 340 -8.83 57.80 -13.11
N PRO A 341 -8.62 59.07 -12.68
CA PRO A 341 -7.53 59.90 -13.16
C PRO A 341 -6.16 59.21 -12.97
N LEU A 342 -5.20 59.50 -13.84
CA LEU A 342 -3.92 58.79 -14.03
C LEU A 342 -4.05 57.41 -14.67
N LEU A 343 -5.00 56.58 -14.20
CA LEU A 343 -5.21 55.24 -14.76
C LEU A 343 -5.88 55.29 -16.13
N ARG A 344 -6.82 56.21 -16.35
CA ARG A 344 -7.54 56.37 -17.62
C ARG A 344 -6.60 56.64 -18.79
N SER A 345 -5.58 57.47 -18.59
CA SER A 345 -4.56 57.78 -19.60
C SER A 345 -3.71 56.55 -19.90
N LYS A 346 -3.27 55.82 -18.85
CA LYS A 346 -2.49 54.57 -18.98
C LYS A 346 -3.28 53.47 -19.71
N VAL A 347 -4.56 53.30 -19.37
CA VAL A 347 -5.47 52.33 -20.03
C VAL A 347 -5.68 52.71 -21.50
N SER A 348 -5.92 53.98 -21.79
CA SER A 348 -6.09 54.49 -23.16
C SER A 348 -4.86 54.23 -24.02
N GLU A 349 -3.66 54.46 -23.47
CA GLU A 349 -2.39 54.24 -24.16
C GLU A 349 -2.16 52.76 -24.51
N VAL A 350 -2.40 51.84 -23.57
CA VAL A 350 -2.28 50.38 -23.82
C VAL A 350 -3.30 49.92 -24.87
N LEU A 351 -4.53 50.44 -24.83
CA LEU A 351 -5.55 50.14 -25.84
C LEU A 351 -5.14 50.66 -27.22
N ALA A 352 -4.60 51.89 -27.32
CA ALA A 352 -4.11 52.47 -28.57
C ALA A 352 -2.92 51.68 -29.13
N ALA A 353 -1.98 51.25 -28.27
CA ALA A 353 -0.82 50.45 -28.66
C ALA A 353 -1.19 49.06 -29.22
N SER A 354 -2.36 48.51 -28.83
CA SER A 354 -2.82 47.19 -29.30
C SER A 354 -3.12 47.13 -30.80
N ARG A 355 -3.41 48.28 -31.43
CA ARG A 355 -3.87 48.38 -32.84
C ARG A 355 -5.06 47.46 -33.18
N LEU A 356 -5.80 46.99 -32.18
CA LEU A 356 -6.99 46.16 -32.37
C LEU A 356 -8.14 47.02 -32.89
N ALA A 357 -8.95 46.46 -33.80
CA ALA A 357 -10.15 47.15 -34.26
C ALA A 357 -11.11 47.42 -33.08
N ALA A 358 -11.61 48.65 -33.00
CA ALA A 358 -12.62 49.04 -32.03
C ALA A 358 -13.82 48.06 -32.11
N HIS A 359 -14.21 47.52 -30.96
CA HIS A 359 -15.29 46.52 -30.79
C HIS A 359 -14.99 45.07 -31.24
N SER A 360 -13.77 44.73 -31.62
CA SER A 360 -13.38 43.33 -31.85
C SER A 360 -13.45 42.49 -30.55
N PHE A 361 -13.60 41.16 -30.68
CA PHE A 361 -13.58 40.24 -29.54
C PHE A 361 -12.31 40.43 -28.69
N SER A 362 -11.14 40.46 -29.33
CA SER A 362 -9.85 40.68 -28.64
C SER A 362 -9.76 42.04 -27.97
N SER A 363 -10.36 43.10 -28.54
CA SER A 363 -10.42 44.42 -27.90
C SER A 363 -11.28 44.40 -26.63
N LYS A 364 -12.43 43.70 -26.64
CA LYS A 364 -13.26 43.50 -25.45
C LYS A 364 -12.54 42.69 -24.38
N VAL A 365 -11.85 41.60 -24.76
CA VAL A 365 -11.06 40.79 -23.82
C VAL A 365 -9.93 41.62 -23.20
N LEU A 366 -9.21 42.42 -23.99
CA LEU A 366 -8.17 43.31 -23.48
C LEU A 366 -8.72 44.35 -22.50
N GLN A 367 -9.88 44.95 -22.79
CA GLN A 367 -10.56 45.86 -21.86
C GLN A 367 -10.92 45.14 -20.55
N THR A 368 -11.45 43.91 -20.60
CA THR A 368 -11.73 43.11 -19.40
C THR A 368 -10.46 42.77 -18.62
N ILE A 369 -9.35 42.46 -19.29
CA ILE A 369 -8.05 42.22 -18.64
C ILE A 369 -7.61 43.46 -17.86
N LEU A 370 -7.67 44.64 -18.48
CA LEU A 370 -7.29 45.90 -17.82
C LEU A 370 -8.26 46.26 -16.69
N GLN A 371 -9.57 46.01 -16.86
CA GLN A 371 -10.58 46.26 -15.84
C GLN A 371 -10.46 45.35 -14.61
N THR A 372 -9.96 44.12 -14.79
CA THR A 372 -9.77 43.14 -13.71
C THR A 372 -8.33 43.08 -13.20
N PHE A 373 -7.41 43.86 -13.77
CA PHE A 373 -6.03 43.97 -13.29
C PHE A 373 -6.02 44.47 -11.84
N PRO A 374 -5.08 44.02 -10.98
CA PRO A 374 -4.95 44.57 -9.63
C PRO A 374 -4.77 46.08 -9.68
N ARG A 375 -5.64 46.82 -8.96
CA ARG A 375 -5.67 48.30 -9.04
C ARG A 375 -4.37 48.92 -8.54
N ASP A 376 -3.84 48.39 -7.45
CA ASP A 376 -2.58 48.84 -6.87
C ASP A 376 -1.41 48.67 -7.83
N ASP A 377 -1.40 47.60 -8.61
CA ASP A 377 -0.39 47.37 -9.64
C ASP A 377 -0.56 48.37 -10.79
N LEU A 378 -1.79 48.67 -11.22
CA LEU A 378 -2.04 49.64 -12.30
C LEU A 378 -1.47 51.03 -11.99
N PHE A 379 -1.50 51.47 -10.73
CA PHE A 379 -0.88 52.73 -10.32
C PHE A 379 0.65 52.70 -10.46
N GLN A 380 1.28 51.56 -10.16
CA GLN A 380 2.73 51.44 -10.00
C GLN A 380 3.46 50.94 -11.25
N ILE A 381 2.81 50.11 -12.07
CA ILE A 381 3.42 49.48 -13.24
C ILE A 381 3.69 50.50 -14.36
N PRO A 382 4.87 50.52 -14.98
CA PRO A 382 5.12 51.32 -16.18
C PRO A 382 4.22 50.90 -17.35
N VAL A 383 3.89 51.84 -18.25
CA VAL A 383 2.96 51.60 -19.36
C VAL A 383 3.46 50.48 -20.27
N GLU A 384 4.76 50.47 -20.58
CA GLU A 384 5.40 49.49 -21.46
C GLU A 384 5.31 48.08 -20.87
N LYS A 385 5.52 47.96 -19.55
CA LYS A 385 5.44 46.67 -18.86
C LYS A 385 3.99 46.19 -18.73
N LEU A 386 3.05 47.11 -18.50
CA LEU A 386 1.62 46.79 -18.52
C LEU A 386 1.18 46.29 -19.89
N GLN A 387 1.66 46.91 -20.97
CA GLN A 387 1.39 46.47 -22.33
C GLN A 387 1.91 45.03 -22.57
N GLU A 388 3.15 44.74 -22.18
CA GLU A 388 3.75 43.40 -22.28
C GLU A 388 2.89 42.34 -21.57
N ILE A 389 2.53 42.59 -20.31
CA ILE A 389 1.75 41.65 -19.49
C ILE A 389 0.32 41.50 -20.04
N ALA A 390 -0.36 42.61 -20.36
CA ALA A 390 -1.74 42.58 -20.84
C ALA A 390 -1.85 41.82 -22.18
N PHE A 391 -0.89 41.99 -23.09
CA PHE A 391 -0.85 41.24 -24.36
C PHE A 391 -0.47 39.78 -24.15
N GLY A 392 0.43 39.49 -23.20
CA GLY A 392 0.74 38.12 -22.79
C GLY A 392 -0.49 37.37 -22.26
N ILE A 393 -1.28 38.02 -21.40
CA ILE A 393 -2.55 37.48 -20.88
C ILE A 393 -3.56 37.29 -22.02
N LEU A 394 -3.69 38.26 -22.94
CA LEU A 394 -4.57 38.15 -24.11
C LEU A 394 -4.19 36.93 -24.99
N GLY A 395 -2.89 36.64 -25.11
CA GLY A 395 -2.36 35.50 -25.86
C GLY A 395 -2.71 34.12 -25.26
N LEU A 396 -3.19 34.05 -24.02
CA LEU A 396 -3.61 32.79 -23.40
C LEU A 396 -4.83 32.18 -24.11
N GLN A 397 -5.75 33.00 -24.66
CA GLN A 397 -6.94 32.56 -25.42
C GLN A 397 -7.67 31.34 -24.82
N GLU A 398 -7.85 31.29 -23.49
CA GLU A 398 -8.46 30.16 -22.76
C GLU A 398 -7.77 28.80 -22.88
N ARG A 399 -6.54 28.76 -23.41
CA ARG A 399 -5.74 27.53 -23.46
C ARG A 399 -5.40 27.09 -22.04
N HIS A 400 -5.52 25.79 -21.75
CA HIS A 400 -5.18 25.18 -20.47
C HIS A 400 -3.65 25.15 -20.25
N ARG A 401 -3.02 26.32 -20.12
CA ARG A 401 -1.58 26.48 -19.91
C ARG A 401 -1.31 27.32 -18.69
N THR A 402 -0.39 26.86 -17.85
CA THR A 402 0.14 27.66 -16.76
C THR A 402 1.08 28.73 -17.33
N ARG A 403 0.92 29.99 -16.91
CA ARG A 403 1.81 31.11 -17.26
C ARG A 403 2.05 32.01 -16.06
N LEU A 404 3.22 32.63 -16.03
CA LEU A 404 3.61 33.57 -15.00
C LEU A 404 3.94 34.92 -15.66
N PHE A 405 3.41 35.99 -15.09
CA PHE A 405 3.75 37.37 -15.44
C PHE A 405 4.21 38.08 -14.18
N LEU A 406 5.27 38.88 -14.25
CA LEU A 406 5.75 39.63 -13.09
C LEU A 406 6.30 40.99 -13.48
N PHE A 407 6.29 41.90 -12.50
CA PHE A 407 7.08 43.12 -12.54
C PHE A 407 7.65 43.44 -11.16
N ARG A 408 8.79 44.14 -11.14
CA ARG A 408 9.42 44.64 -9.91
C ARG A 408 8.95 46.07 -9.66
N ASP A 409 8.61 46.38 -8.41
CA ASP A 409 8.37 47.75 -7.96
C ASP A 409 9.57 48.66 -8.24
N THR A 410 9.30 49.93 -8.56
CA THR A 410 10.29 50.97 -8.87
C THR A 410 11.34 51.14 -7.76
N PHE A 411 10.97 50.89 -6.51
CA PHE A 411 11.85 51.01 -5.34
C PHE A 411 12.42 49.67 -4.87
N SER A 412 12.31 48.60 -5.66
CA SER A 412 12.90 47.28 -5.37
C SER A 412 12.38 46.58 -4.09
N ARG A 413 11.20 46.94 -3.60
CA ARG A 413 10.65 46.43 -2.33
C ARG A 413 9.81 45.17 -2.46
N PHE A 414 9.22 44.93 -3.63
CA PHE A 414 8.46 43.72 -3.89
C PHE A 414 8.42 43.39 -5.37
N PHE A 415 8.02 42.15 -5.67
CA PHE A 415 7.58 41.70 -6.98
C PHE A 415 6.08 41.45 -6.96
N SER A 416 5.36 42.00 -7.92
CA SER A 416 3.99 41.57 -8.20
C SER A 416 4.04 40.47 -9.25
N VAL A 417 3.43 39.33 -8.93
CA VAL A 417 3.44 38.11 -9.76
C VAL A 417 2.01 37.64 -10.00
N LEU A 418 1.62 37.54 -11.26
CA LEU A 418 0.35 36.98 -11.70
C LEU A 418 0.59 35.58 -12.28
N VAL A 419 0.06 34.56 -11.59
CA VAL A 419 0.10 33.16 -12.04
C VAL A 419 -1.27 32.77 -12.56
N TYR A 420 -1.34 32.41 -13.85
CA TYR A 420 -2.53 31.85 -14.47
C TYR A 420 -2.38 30.33 -14.54
N LEU A 421 -3.38 29.57 -14.08
CA LEU A 421 -3.42 28.11 -14.16
C LEU A 421 -4.86 27.61 -14.39
N PRO A 422 -5.07 26.41 -14.96
CA PRO A 422 -6.40 25.81 -15.06
C PRO A 422 -7.10 25.72 -13.70
N LYS A 423 -8.37 26.13 -13.62
CA LYS A 423 -9.13 26.16 -12.35
C LYS A 423 -9.12 24.83 -11.60
N GLU A 424 -9.18 23.73 -12.33
CA GLU A 424 -9.18 22.36 -11.78
C GLU A 424 -7.88 21.99 -11.05
N LYS A 425 -6.78 22.68 -11.34
CA LYS A 425 -5.48 22.44 -10.69
C LYS A 425 -5.33 23.20 -9.38
N TYR A 426 -6.12 24.24 -9.12
CA TYR A 426 -5.97 25.06 -7.93
C TYR A 426 -6.37 24.29 -6.66
N ASN A 427 -5.45 24.20 -5.71
CA ASN A 427 -5.70 23.78 -4.33
C ASN A 427 -4.75 24.52 -3.37
N ARG A 428 -4.95 24.35 -2.06
CA ARG A 428 -4.15 25.05 -1.03
C ARG A 428 -2.69 24.61 -1.07
N GLU A 429 -2.43 23.32 -1.27
CA GLU A 429 -1.09 22.72 -1.29
C GLU A 429 -0.26 23.28 -2.44
N LEU A 430 -0.81 23.31 -3.66
CA LEU A 430 -0.19 23.90 -4.84
C LEU A 430 0.11 25.38 -4.60
N ARG A 431 -0.83 26.15 -4.03
CA ARG A 431 -0.58 27.56 -3.71
C ARG A 431 0.61 27.72 -2.76
N LEU A 432 0.71 26.91 -1.70
CA LEU A 432 1.83 26.96 -0.77
C LEU A 432 3.16 26.60 -1.44
N GLN A 433 3.17 25.59 -2.32
CA GLN A 433 4.35 25.22 -3.10
C GLN A 433 4.80 26.35 -4.05
N LEU A 434 3.84 26.99 -4.72
CA LEU A 434 4.13 28.15 -5.58
C LEU A 434 4.66 29.34 -4.77
N GLN A 435 4.12 29.61 -3.58
CA GLN A 435 4.66 30.63 -2.68
C GLN A 435 6.11 30.35 -2.32
N GLN A 436 6.44 29.10 -1.99
CA GLN A 436 7.81 28.73 -1.65
C GLN A 436 8.76 28.91 -2.85
N VAL A 437 8.35 28.47 -4.04
CA VAL A 437 9.10 28.67 -5.29
C VAL A 437 9.41 30.15 -5.53
N LEU A 438 8.41 31.02 -5.34
CA LEU A 438 8.57 32.46 -5.54
C LEU A 438 9.46 33.10 -4.47
N ILE A 439 9.36 32.68 -3.21
CA ILE A 439 10.23 33.14 -2.11
C ILE A 439 11.69 32.79 -2.41
N ASP A 440 11.94 31.53 -2.77
CA ASP A 440 13.30 31.01 -2.96
C ASP A 440 14.01 31.69 -4.14
N GLU A 441 13.30 31.92 -5.26
CA GLU A 441 13.90 32.46 -6.49
C GLU A 441 13.97 33.99 -6.50
N LEU A 442 13.03 34.67 -5.84
CA LEU A 442 12.97 36.12 -5.80
C LEU A 442 13.57 36.72 -4.52
N GLY A 443 14.21 35.91 -3.65
CA GLY A 443 14.79 36.38 -2.39
C GLY A 443 13.74 36.99 -1.45
N GLY A 444 12.54 36.41 -1.43
CA GLY A 444 11.40 36.94 -0.69
C GLY A 444 11.56 36.80 0.83
N VAL A 445 11.15 37.83 1.58
CA VAL A 445 11.03 37.77 3.06
C VAL A 445 9.61 37.45 3.52
N GLY A 446 8.63 37.57 2.63
CA GLY A 446 7.23 37.29 2.87
C GLY A 446 6.40 37.37 1.58
N VAL A 447 5.24 36.73 1.57
CA VAL A 447 4.33 36.72 0.41
C VAL A 447 2.90 36.92 0.85
N GLU A 448 2.24 37.90 0.23
CA GLU A 448 0.79 38.06 0.26
C GLU A 448 0.18 37.48 -1.03
N PHE A 449 -1.09 37.05 -0.97
CA PHE A 449 -1.75 36.53 -2.15
C PHE A 449 -3.25 36.84 -2.18
N ASP A 450 -3.78 36.96 -3.40
CA ASP A 450 -5.20 36.99 -3.71
C ASP A 450 -5.50 36.00 -4.84
N THR A 451 -6.73 35.46 -4.90
CA THR A 451 -7.13 34.52 -5.95
C THR A 451 -8.43 34.95 -6.60
N LEU A 452 -8.38 35.15 -7.92
CA LEU A 452 -9.54 35.50 -8.72
C LEU A 452 -10.01 34.28 -9.54
N PHE A 453 -11.23 33.83 -9.24
CA PHE A 453 -11.99 32.91 -10.08
C PHE A 453 -12.98 33.70 -10.94
N SER A 454 -12.66 33.88 -12.22
CA SER A 454 -13.55 34.53 -13.21
C SER A 454 -14.42 33.49 -13.93
N GLU A 455 -15.12 33.85 -15.01
CA GLU A 455 -15.80 32.88 -15.89
C GLU A 455 -14.82 32.06 -16.77
N SER A 456 -13.55 32.49 -16.89
CA SER A 456 -12.51 31.83 -17.70
C SER A 456 -12.21 30.39 -17.24
N THR A 457 -11.66 29.52 -18.10
CA THR A 457 -11.14 28.19 -17.70
C THR A 457 -9.92 28.26 -16.77
N LEU A 458 -9.29 29.43 -16.66
CA LEU A 458 -8.12 29.70 -15.82
C LEU A 458 -8.50 30.42 -14.52
N ALA A 459 -7.85 30.05 -13.43
CA ALA A 459 -7.76 30.81 -12.20
C ALA A 459 -6.52 31.71 -12.25
N ARG A 460 -6.63 32.92 -11.68
CA ARG A 460 -5.49 33.83 -11.51
C ARG A 460 -5.15 33.91 -10.03
N ILE A 461 -3.92 33.58 -9.68
CA ILE A 461 -3.36 33.89 -8.37
C ILE A 461 -2.46 35.10 -8.51
N HIS A 462 -2.71 36.13 -7.70
CA HIS A 462 -1.86 37.32 -7.60
C HIS A 462 -1.03 37.20 -6.33
N PHE A 463 0.29 37.21 -6.46
CA PHE A 463 1.23 37.20 -5.36
C PHE A 463 1.96 38.54 -5.28
N ILE A 464 2.12 39.06 -4.06
CA ILE A 464 3.03 40.17 -3.76
C ILE A 464 4.17 39.58 -2.92
N VAL A 465 5.36 39.48 -3.52
CA VAL A 465 6.56 38.92 -2.90
C VAL A 465 7.43 40.06 -2.38
N HIS A 466 7.47 40.25 -1.07
CA HIS A 466 8.25 41.32 -0.43
C HIS A 466 9.74 41.00 -0.41
N THR A 467 10.59 41.96 -0.73
CA THR A 467 12.05 41.85 -0.86
C THR A 467 12.77 42.96 -0.10
N ARG A 468 14.07 42.79 0.15
CA ARG A 468 14.90 43.83 0.77
C ARG A 468 15.31 44.89 -0.27
N PRO A 469 15.13 46.20 -0.02
CA PRO A 469 15.34 47.26 -1.02
C PRO A 469 16.74 47.34 -1.65
N ASP A 470 17.76 46.85 -0.94
CA ASP A 470 19.18 46.98 -1.33
C ASP A 470 19.82 45.68 -1.86
N GLU A 471 19.06 44.58 -1.93
CA GLU A 471 19.56 43.31 -2.48
C GLU A 471 19.34 43.24 -4.00
N SER A 472 20.44 43.08 -4.74
CA SER A 472 20.41 42.75 -6.16
C SER A 472 20.01 41.28 -6.31
N ILE A 473 18.81 41.03 -6.82
CA ILE A 473 18.28 39.70 -7.08
C ILE A 473 18.44 39.43 -8.58
N ASP A 474 19.30 38.47 -8.91
CA ASP A 474 19.49 37.98 -10.27
C ASP A 474 18.65 36.72 -10.46
N PHE A 475 17.66 36.76 -11.36
CA PHE A 475 16.81 35.62 -11.68
C PHE A 475 16.42 35.64 -13.16
N ASP A 476 16.22 34.46 -13.74
CA ASP A 476 15.70 34.30 -15.10
C ASP A 476 14.18 34.08 -15.06
N PRO A 477 13.36 35.02 -15.61
CA PRO A 477 11.91 34.87 -15.68
C PRO A 477 11.45 33.58 -16.38
N LEU A 478 12.17 33.09 -17.39
CA LEU A 478 11.81 31.87 -18.12
C LEU A 478 12.07 30.62 -17.28
N GLN A 479 13.16 30.61 -16.51
CA GLN A 479 13.47 29.53 -15.58
C GLN A 479 12.46 29.48 -14.43
N LEU A 480 12.07 30.65 -13.90
CA LEU A 480 11.04 30.76 -12.88
C LEU A 480 9.68 30.25 -13.38
N GLU A 481 9.26 30.66 -14.59
CA GLU A 481 8.04 30.16 -15.22
C GLU A 481 8.09 28.63 -15.35
N SER A 482 9.23 28.07 -15.78
CA SER A 482 9.40 26.62 -15.95
C SER A 482 9.25 25.86 -14.62
N ARG A 483 9.81 26.38 -13.51
CA ARG A 483 9.62 25.79 -12.17
C ARG A 483 8.17 25.85 -11.72
N VAL A 484 7.49 26.97 -11.95
CA VAL A 484 6.05 27.13 -11.66
C VAL A 484 5.19 26.15 -12.47
N VAL A 485 5.51 25.96 -13.75
CA VAL A 485 4.85 24.97 -14.61
C VAL A 485 5.06 23.56 -14.07
N GLU A 486 6.28 23.20 -13.70
CA GLU A 486 6.61 21.87 -13.17
C GLU A 486 5.87 21.57 -11.86
N VAL A 487 5.85 22.51 -10.92
CA VAL A 487 5.10 22.37 -9.66
C VAL A 487 3.58 22.28 -9.90
N SER A 488 3.08 22.88 -10.99
CA SER A 488 1.67 22.78 -11.38
C SER A 488 1.29 21.48 -12.13
N LYS A 489 2.23 20.56 -12.36
CA LYS A 489 1.93 19.29 -13.03
C LYS A 489 1.17 18.35 -12.10
N THR A 490 0.13 17.74 -12.63
CA THR A 490 -0.58 16.67 -11.93
C THR A 490 0.12 15.33 -12.16
N TRP A 491 -0.14 14.36 -11.29
CA TRP A 491 0.33 12.98 -11.49
C TRP A 491 -0.10 12.41 -12.87
N GLN A 492 -1.29 12.80 -13.34
CA GLN A 492 -1.82 12.39 -14.65
C GLN A 492 -1.07 13.02 -15.83
N ASP A 493 -0.61 14.26 -15.67
CA ASP A 493 0.26 14.90 -16.67
C ASP A 493 1.59 14.15 -16.78
N GLY A 494 2.19 13.80 -15.63
CA GLY A 494 3.39 12.97 -15.60
C GLY A 494 3.19 11.57 -16.18
N LEU A 495 2.00 10.96 -16.01
CA LEU A 495 1.68 9.66 -16.61
C LEU A 495 1.62 9.78 -18.14
N ARG A 496 0.98 10.85 -18.65
CA ARG A 496 0.92 11.11 -20.10
C ARG A 496 2.32 11.28 -20.69
N GLU A 497 3.19 12.06 -20.04
CA GLU A 497 4.58 12.25 -20.47
C GLU A 497 5.36 10.92 -20.48
N ALA A 498 5.23 10.12 -19.42
CA ALA A 498 5.90 8.82 -19.31
C ALA A 498 5.41 7.81 -20.38
N LEU A 499 4.12 7.82 -20.70
CA LEU A 499 3.55 7.00 -21.77
C LEU A 499 4.01 7.49 -23.15
N GLN A 500 4.09 8.80 -23.36
CA GLN A 500 4.51 9.39 -24.63
C GLN A 500 5.96 9.09 -24.96
N GLU A 501 6.84 9.17 -23.96
CA GLU A 501 8.25 8.79 -24.10
C GLU A 501 8.41 7.30 -24.46
N ARG A 502 7.56 6.43 -23.92
CA ARG A 502 7.70 4.97 -24.09
C ARG A 502 7.00 4.39 -25.33
N TYR A 503 5.85 4.96 -25.72
CA TYR A 503 4.96 4.38 -26.74
C TYR A 503 4.64 5.34 -27.89
N GLY A 504 5.03 6.61 -27.81
CA GLY A 504 4.65 7.63 -28.77
C GLY A 504 3.23 8.15 -28.59
N GLU A 505 2.84 9.11 -29.44
CA GLU A 505 1.62 9.91 -29.27
C GLU A 505 0.31 9.11 -29.42
N ALA A 506 0.20 8.26 -30.45
CA ALA A 506 -1.03 7.53 -30.75
C ALA A 506 -1.42 6.54 -29.65
N ASP A 507 -0.45 5.74 -29.17
CA ASP A 507 -0.68 4.80 -28.08
C ASP A 507 -0.89 5.50 -26.73
N THR A 508 -0.26 6.65 -26.52
CA THR A 508 -0.48 7.46 -25.32
C THR A 508 -1.92 7.92 -25.21
N ALA A 509 -2.53 8.40 -26.30
CA ALA A 509 -3.92 8.81 -26.29
C ALA A 509 -4.86 7.64 -25.94
N ARG A 510 -4.60 6.45 -26.48
CA ARG A 510 -5.35 5.21 -26.18
C ARG A 510 -5.20 4.81 -24.70
N LEU A 511 -3.97 4.72 -24.20
CA LEU A 511 -3.66 4.30 -22.83
C LEU A 511 -4.14 5.33 -21.80
N MET A 512 -4.07 6.63 -22.09
CA MET A 512 -4.61 7.67 -21.22
C MET A 512 -6.14 7.62 -21.15
N LYS A 513 -6.83 7.34 -22.26
CA LYS A 513 -8.29 7.14 -22.26
C LYS A 513 -8.69 5.95 -21.40
N GLN A 514 -7.86 4.91 -21.36
CA GLN A 514 -8.15 3.68 -20.64
C GLN A 514 -7.76 3.76 -19.16
N TYR A 515 -6.57 4.28 -18.84
CA TYR A 515 -5.95 4.21 -17.51
C TYR A 515 -5.75 5.55 -16.80
N GLY A 516 -5.96 6.68 -17.48
CA GLY A 516 -5.61 8.01 -16.95
C GLY A 516 -6.26 8.35 -15.60
N HIS A 517 -7.41 7.75 -15.30
CA HIS A 517 -8.12 7.92 -14.03
C HIS A 517 -8.28 6.60 -13.24
N SER A 518 -7.62 5.52 -13.65
CA SER A 518 -7.81 4.19 -13.06
C SER A 518 -6.98 3.92 -11.81
N PHE A 519 -5.93 4.71 -11.56
CA PHE A 519 -5.04 4.53 -10.41
C PHE A 519 -5.59 5.18 -9.14
N PRO A 520 -5.67 4.44 -8.01
CA PRO A 520 -6.21 4.96 -6.75
C PRO A 520 -5.27 6.00 -6.10
N GLY A 521 -5.80 6.78 -5.15
CA GLY A 521 -5.03 7.80 -4.42
C GLY A 521 -3.73 7.25 -3.80
N GLY A 522 -3.82 6.17 -3.02
CA GLY A 522 -2.63 5.57 -2.37
C GLY A 522 -1.55 5.10 -3.35
N TYR A 523 -1.91 4.61 -4.55
CA TYR A 523 -0.90 4.27 -5.56
C TYR A 523 -0.16 5.53 -6.06
N ARG A 524 -0.90 6.62 -6.28
CA ARG A 524 -0.34 7.88 -6.78
C ARG A 524 0.56 8.59 -5.76
N GLU A 525 0.34 8.34 -4.48
CA GLU A 525 1.20 8.79 -3.38
C GLU A 525 2.48 7.96 -3.27
N ASP A 526 2.38 6.64 -3.47
CA ASP A 526 3.50 5.72 -3.31
C ASP A 526 4.43 5.64 -4.53
N PHE A 527 3.90 5.88 -5.74
CA PHE A 527 4.65 5.65 -6.98
C PHE A 527 4.62 6.81 -7.97
N LEU A 528 5.77 7.03 -8.60
CA LEU A 528 5.93 7.98 -9.68
C LEU A 528 5.16 7.54 -10.95
N PRO A 529 4.70 8.48 -11.78
CA PRO A 529 3.98 8.15 -13.01
C PRO A 529 4.78 7.28 -14.01
N ARG A 530 6.12 7.37 -14.01
CA ARG A 530 6.99 6.48 -14.81
C ARG A 530 6.85 5.00 -14.39
N THR A 531 6.68 4.74 -13.09
CA THR A 531 6.43 3.39 -12.57
C THR A 531 5.06 2.89 -13.03
N ALA A 532 4.04 3.75 -13.00
CA ALA A 532 2.70 3.41 -13.49
C ALA A 532 2.69 3.06 -14.99
N ALA A 533 3.44 3.81 -15.81
CA ALA A 533 3.61 3.48 -17.23
C ALA A 533 4.22 2.09 -17.45
N ALA A 534 5.18 1.68 -16.60
CA ALA A 534 5.75 0.33 -16.64
C ALA A 534 4.79 -0.75 -16.12
N ASP A 535 3.98 -0.44 -15.12
CA ASP A 535 2.95 -1.35 -14.61
C ASP A 535 1.86 -1.60 -15.66
N ILE A 536 1.45 -0.56 -16.41
CA ILE A 536 0.55 -0.69 -17.56
C ILE A 536 1.07 -1.72 -18.56
N THR A 537 2.37 -1.70 -18.88
CA THR A 537 2.99 -2.71 -19.75
C THR A 537 2.76 -4.14 -19.23
N ARG A 538 2.94 -4.35 -17.92
CA ARG A 538 2.95 -5.69 -17.32
C ARG A 538 1.56 -6.29 -17.23
N PHE A 539 0.54 -5.51 -16.87
CA PHE A 539 -0.80 -6.07 -16.82
C PHE A 539 -1.52 -6.11 -18.18
N GLU A 540 -1.11 -5.30 -19.18
CA GLU A 540 -1.47 -5.54 -20.60
C GLU A 540 -0.91 -6.89 -21.09
N ALA A 541 0.34 -7.22 -20.70
CA ALA A 541 0.91 -8.53 -20.97
C ALA A 541 0.15 -9.65 -20.23
N ALA A 542 -0.20 -9.45 -18.95
CA ALA A 542 -1.01 -10.40 -18.17
C ALA A 542 -2.38 -10.66 -18.81
N ARG A 543 -3.04 -9.63 -19.32
CA ARG A 543 -4.32 -9.75 -20.05
C ARG A 543 -4.18 -10.56 -21.33
N SER A 544 -3.08 -10.38 -22.05
CA SER A 544 -2.83 -11.06 -23.31
C SER A 544 -2.50 -12.55 -23.10
N SER A 545 -1.75 -12.88 -22.03
CA SER A 545 -1.40 -14.28 -21.71
C SER A 545 -2.48 -15.02 -20.92
N GLY A 546 -3.38 -14.31 -20.25
CA GLY A 546 -4.33 -14.89 -19.30
C GLY A 546 -3.68 -15.42 -18.02
N SER A 547 -2.42 -15.05 -17.75
CA SER A 547 -1.62 -15.54 -16.62
C SER A 547 -1.13 -14.40 -15.72
N LEU A 548 -0.65 -14.73 -14.52
CA LEU A 548 -0.05 -13.77 -13.60
C LEU A 548 1.22 -13.16 -14.22
N ALA A 549 1.25 -11.83 -14.33
CA ALA A 549 2.51 -11.12 -14.51
C ALA A 549 3.17 -10.89 -13.14
N MET A 550 4.49 -10.78 -13.17
CA MET A 550 5.33 -10.66 -11.99
C MET A 550 6.43 -9.63 -12.23
N HIS A 551 6.95 -9.05 -11.17
CA HIS A 551 8.14 -8.22 -11.24
C HIS A 551 8.90 -8.26 -9.91
N PHE A 552 10.11 -8.82 -9.93
CA PHE A 552 11.01 -8.84 -8.78
C PHE A 552 12.11 -7.80 -8.95
N TYR A 553 12.22 -6.86 -8.02
CA TYR A 553 13.05 -5.66 -8.19
C TYR A 553 13.51 -5.09 -6.84
N ARG A 554 14.38 -4.08 -6.90
CA ARG A 554 14.86 -3.31 -5.75
C ARG A 554 14.85 -1.83 -6.12
N HIS A 555 14.44 -0.95 -5.22
CA HIS A 555 14.58 0.49 -5.48
C HIS A 555 16.05 0.92 -5.32
N PHE A 556 16.48 1.93 -6.08
CA PHE A 556 17.86 2.41 -6.01
C PHE A 556 18.25 2.94 -4.61
N SER A 557 17.27 3.39 -3.84
CA SER A 557 17.42 3.89 -2.47
C SER A 557 17.38 2.81 -1.40
N ASP A 558 17.06 1.57 -1.77
CA ASP A 558 16.95 0.46 -0.81
C ASP A 558 18.32 -0.08 -0.41
N ALA A 559 18.42 -0.54 0.84
CA ALA A 559 19.55 -1.34 1.29
C ALA A 559 19.62 -2.66 0.49
N GLU A 560 20.81 -3.27 0.39
CA GLU A 560 21.00 -4.45 -0.46
C GLU A 560 20.12 -5.65 -0.07
N SER A 561 19.77 -5.77 1.20
CA SER A 561 18.92 -6.83 1.75
C SER A 561 17.42 -6.61 1.53
N ARG A 562 16.99 -5.46 0.99
CA ARG A 562 15.58 -5.15 0.72
C ARG A 562 15.26 -5.39 -0.75
N VAL A 563 14.16 -6.10 -0.97
CA VAL A 563 13.65 -6.43 -2.31
C VAL A 563 12.14 -6.33 -2.32
N HIS A 564 11.62 -6.07 -3.51
CA HIS A 564 10.20 -5.90 -3.76
C HIS A 564 9.74 -6.91 -4.80
N PHE A 565 8.52 -7.41 -4.64
CA PHE A 565 7.88 -8.31 -5.59
C PHE A 565 6.48 -7.83 -5.89
N ARG A 566 6.17 -7.60 -7.17
CA ARG A 566 4.82 -7.29 -7.62
C ARG A 566 4.18 -8.48 -8.27
N LEU A 567 2.96 -8.77 -7.85
CA LEU A 567 2.04 -9.68 -8.53
C LEU A 567 0.91 -8.88 -9.19
N TYR A 568 0.66 -9.18 -10.46
CA TYR A 568 -0.42 -8.58 -11.23
C TYR A 568 -1.47 -9.65 -11.51
N SER A 569 -2.63 -9.56 -10.88
CA SER A 569 -3.73 -10.52 -11.06
C SER A 569 -4.94 -9.87 -11.74
N LEU A 570 -5.61 -10.66 -12.58
CA LEU A 570 -6.81 -10.23 -13.29
C LEU A 570 -8.06 -10.58 -12.47
N ARG A 571 -9.01 -9.64 -12.39
CA ARG A 571 -10.36 -9.78 -11.81
C ARG A 571 -10.41 -9.98 -10.29
N GLN A 572 -9.53 -10.79 -9.70
CA GLN A 572 -9.53 -11.10 -8.27
C GLN A 572 -8.16 -10.84 -7.63
N PRO A 573 -8.14 -10.39 -6.36
CA PRO A 573 -6.90 -10.25 -5.61
C PRO A 573 -6.30 -11.62 -5.29
N VAL A 574 -4.98 -11.67 -5.15
CA VAL A 574 -4.25 -12.88 -4.78
C VAL A 574 -4.41 -13.13 -3.27
N PRO A 575 -4.86 -14.32 -2.82
CA PRO A 575 -4.91 -14.64 -1.40
C PRO A 575 -3.52 -14.64 -0.77
N LEU A 576 -3.31 -13.85 0.28
CA LEU A 576 -2.01 -13.77 0.98
C LEU A 576 -1.58 -15.12 1.56
N SER A 577 -2.55 -15.96 1.97
CA SER A 577 -2.31 -17.32 2.46
C SER A 577 -1.73 -18.26 1.41
N GLU A 578 -1.79 -17.90 0.13
CA GLU A 578 -1.20 -18.69 -0.97
C GLU A 578 0.15 -18.12 -1.38
N ALA A 579 0.29 -16.79 -1.47
CA ALA A 579 1.52 -16.14 -1.93
C ALA A 579 2.64 -16.11 -0.87
N ILE A 580 2.32 -15.74 0.37
CA ILE A 580 3.33 -15.56 1.42
C ILE A 580 4.10 -16.86 1.71
N PRO A 581 3.47 -18.04 1.84
CA PRO A 581 4.21 -19.28 2.10
C PRO A 581 5.21 -19.63 1.00
N ILE A 582 4.92 -19.28 -0.27
CA ILE A 582 5.85 -19.49 -1.39
C ILE A 582 7.06 -18.57 -1.23
N LEU A 583 6.85 -17.29 -0.94
CA LEU A 583 7.92 -16.31 -0.73
C LEU A 583 8.82 -16.70 0.45
N GLU A 584 8.23 -17.13 1.57
CA GLU A 584 8.95 -17.62 2.75
C GLU A 584 9.77 -18.88 2.45
N ASN A 585 9.19 -19.84 1.73
CA ASN A 585 9.91 -21.04 1.28
C ASN A 585 11.06 -20.71 0.30
N MET A 586 10.98 -19.58 -0.41
CA MET A 586 12.05 -19.03 -1.25
C MET A 586 13.10 -18.22 -0.47
N GLY A 587 13.03 -18.21 0.87
CA GLY A 587 14.03 -17.57 1.75
C GLY A 587 13.79 -16.08 2.00
N LEU A 588 12.60 -15.56 1.67
CA LEU A 588 12.25 -14.15 1.85
C LEU A 588 11.42 -13.95 3.13
N SER A 589 11.76 -12.93 3.91
CA SER A 589 10.94 -12.47 5.04
C SER A 589 10.02 -11.34 4.55
N VAL A 590 8.72 -11.62 4.46
CA VAL A 590 7.71 -10.62 4.09
C VAL A 590 7.34 -9.79 5.32
N PHE A 591 7.49 -8.46 5.24
CA PHE A 591 7.13 -7.57 6.35
C PHE A 591 6.07 -6.52 5.98
N GLY A 592 5.69 -6.44 4.70
CA GLY A 592 4.62 -5.58 4.25
C GLY A 592 4.06 -6.02 2.90
N GLU A 593 2.78 -5.75 2.69
CA GLU A 593 2.09 -5.90 1.42
C GLU A 593 1.17 -4.70 1.22
N ARG A 594 1.13 -4.19 -0.02
CA ARG A 594 0.24 -3.10 -0.41
C ARG A 594 -0.54 -3.51 -1.65
N PRO A 595 -1.87 -3.71 -1.54
CA PRO A 595 -2.73 -4.04 -2.65
C PRO A 595 -3.29 -2.75 -3.28
N TYR A 596 -3.21 -2.66 -4.60
CA TYR A 596 -3.80 -1.57 -5.39
C TYR A 596 -4.77 -2.14 -6.40
N ARG A 597 -6.04 -1.74 -6.28
CA ARG A 597 -7.09 -2.07 -7.24
C ARG A 597 -7.13 -1.02 -8.34
N ILE A 598 -6.89 -1.45 -9.57
CA ILE A 598 -6.96 -0.63 -10.78
C ILE A 598 -8.20 -1.06 -11.56
N VAL A 599 -9.09 -0.10 -11.85
CA VAL A 599 -10.34 -0.35 -12.57
C VAL A 599 -10.33 0.41 -13.89
N ASP A 600 -10.52 -0.29 -15.00
CA ASP A 600 -10.60 0.29 -16.34
C ASP A 600 -11.82 -0.22 -17.13
N ALA A 601 -11.92 0.14 -18.41
CA ALA A 601 -13.03 -0.25 -19.28
C ALA A 601 -13.12 -1.76 -19.59
N LEU A 602 -12.02 -2.52 -19.41
CA LEU A 602 -11.95 -3.96 -19.68
C LEU A 602 -12.09 -4.81 -18.40
N GLY A 603 -12.12 -4.17 -17.23
CA GLY A 603 -12.37 -4.80 -15.94
C GLY A 603 -11.35 -4.43 -14.88
N GLU A 604 -11.16 -5.33 -13.91
CA GLU A 604 -10.31 -5.07 -12.74
C GLU A 604 -8.95 -5.76 -12.85
N VAL A 605 -7.92 -5.05 -12.42
CA VAL A 605 -6.55 -5.55 -12.25
C VAL A 605 -6.09 -5.20 -10.84
N TRP A 606 -5.45 -6.15 -10.18
CA TRP A 606 -4.87 -5.96 -8.85
C TRP A 606 -3.35 -5.99 -8.95
N ILE A 607 -2.71 -5.03 -8.29
CA ILE A 607 -1.26 -5.02 -8.06
C ILE A 607 -1.03 -5.28 -6.58
N HIS A 608 -0.32 -6.37 -6.26
CA HIS A 608 0.15 -6.64 -4.90
C HIS A 608 1.66 -6.37 -4.85
N ASP A 609 2.09 -5.31 -4.17
CA ASP A 609 3.51 -4.98 -3.97
C ASP A 609 3.96 -5.46 -2.59
N PHE A 610 4.75 -6.54 -2.58
CA PHE A 610 5.33 -7.14 -1.38
C PHE A 610 6.66 -6.48 -1.07
N SER A 611 6.81 -5.97 0.15
CA SER A 611 8.08 -5.49 0.70
C SER A 611 8.72 -6.59 1.53
N MET A 612 9.93 -7.00 1.15
CA MET A 612 10.57 -8.19 1.67
C MET A 612 12.03 -7.96 2.00
N ARG A 613 12.54 -8.77 2.92
CA ARG A 613 13.95 -8.82 3.27
C ARG A 613 14.53 -10.19 2.94
N TYR A 614 15.74 -10.18 2.42
CA TYR A 614 16.57 -11.36 2.23
C TYR A 614 17.84 -11.22 3.09
N GLU A 615 18.34 -12.30 3.71
CA GLU A 615 19.54 -12.24 4.57
C GLU A 615 20.86 -12.18 3.76
N GLU A 616 21.14 -13.17 2.91
CA GLU A 616 22.38 -13.26 2.07
C GLU A 616 22.16 -13.82 0.65
N MET A 617 21.99 -12.97 -0.37
CA MET A 617 21.85 -13.46 -1.74
C MET A 617 23.20 -13.94 -2.30
N ALA A 618 23.20 -15.04 -3.06
CA ALA A 618 24.42 -15.53 -3.71
C ALA A 618 24.99 -14.54 -4.74
N GLU A 619 24.08 -13.85 -5.42
CA GLU A 619 24.35 -12.91 -6.52
C GLU A 619 23.63 -11.60 -6.24
N ALA A 620 24.22 -10.48 -6.70
CA ALA A 620 23.52 -9.19 -6.67
C ALA A 620 22.28 -9.24 -7.58
N LEU A 621 21.19 -8.60 -7.16
CA LEU A 621 19.96 -8.59 -7.94
C LEU A 621 20.19 -7.96 -9.33
N ASN A 622 19.96 -8.76 -10.37
CA ASN A 622 20.01 -8.36 -11.77
C ASN A 622 18.81 -8.99 -12.51
N GLU A 623 18.74 -8.79 -13.83
CA GLU A 623 17.65 -9.31 -14.66
C GLU A 623 17.60 -10.85 -14.64
N GLU A 624 18.75 -11.54 -14.71
CA GLU A 624 18.81 -13.01 -14.68
C GLU A 624 18.32 -13.60 -13.34
N VAL A 625 18.69 -13.00 -12.21
CA VAL A 625 18.21 -13.39 -10.88
C VAL A 625 16.71 -13.15 -10.77
N SER A 626 16.23 -12.02 -11.30
CA SER A 626 14.80 -11.69 -11.34
C SER A 626 14.01 -12.71 -12.15
N ASP A 627 14.48 -13.07 -13.34
CA ASP A 627 13.84 -14.05 -14.21
C ASP A 627 13.84 -15.45 -13.59
N ARG A 628 14.95 -15.85 -12.96
CA ARG A 628 15.08 -17.13 -12.24
C ARG A 628 14.07 -17.22 -11.09
N PHE A 629 13.96 -16.15 -10.30
CA PHE A 629 12.99 -16.05 -9.21
C PHE A 629 11.54 -16.10 -9.73
N GLN A 630 11.21 -15.26 -10.72
CA GLN A 630 9.86 -15.16 -11.28
C GLN A 630 9.44 -16.46 -11.98
N SER A 631 10.35 -17.12 -12.71
CA SER A 631 10.09 -18.42 -13.31
C SER A 631 9.81 -19.48 -12.26
N ALA A 632 10.55 -19.48 -11.14
CA ALA A 632 10.32 -20.44 -10.08
C ALA A 632 9.00 -20.19 -9.35
N PHE A 633 8.72 -18.94 -9.00
CA PHE A 633 7.46 -18.56 -8.37
C PHE A 633 6.28 -19.00 -9.23
N ARG A 634 6.31 -18.74 -10.55
CA ARG A 634 5.26 -19.17 -11.50
C ARG A 634 5.02 -20.67 -11.44
N ARG A 635 6.08 -21.49 -11.56
CA ARG A 635 5.96 -22.96 -11.57
C ARG A 635 5.47 -23.52 -10.24
N ILE A 636 5.82 -22.89 -9.11
CA ILE A 636 5.29 -23.26 -7.80
C ILE A 636 3.81 -22.86 -7.68
N TRP A 637 3.46 -21.65 -8.13
CA TRP A 637 2.10 -21.12 -8.14
C TRP A 637 1.13 -21.98 -8.96
N GLU A 638 1.57 -22.43 -10.14
CA GLU A 638 0.81 -23.33 -11.02
C GLU A 638 0.81 -24.80 -10.53
N GLY A 639 1.53 -25.09 -9.44
CA GLY A 639 1.60 -26.42 -8.84
C GLY A 639 2.51 -27.41 -9.57
N GLU A 640 3.34 -26.94 -10.50
CA GLU A 640 4.30 -27.72 -11.29
C GLU A 640 5.65 -27.95 -10.59
N ALA A 641 5.87 -27.28 -9.46
CA ALA A 641 6.98 -27.51 -8.54
C ALA A 641 6.49 -27.56 -7.08
N ASP A 642 7.22 -28.27 -6.20
CA ASP A 642 6.90 -28.30 -4.77
C ASP A 642 7.22 -26.96 -4.08
N SER A 643 6.36 -26.54 -3.14
CA SER A 643 6.59 -25.40 -2.25
C SER A 643 7.14 -25.89 -0.91
N ASP A 644 8.47 -25.90 -0.77
CA ASP A 644 9.16 -26.24 0.47
C ASP A 644 10.48 -25.45 0.60
N GLY A 645 11.14 -25.57 1.76
CA GLY A 645 12.35 -24.82 2.06
C GLY A 645 13.56 -25.08 1.13
N PHE A 646 13.52 -26.05 0.20
CA PHE A 646 14.55 -26.14 -0.83
C PHE A 646 14.51 -24.94 -1.79
N ASN A 647 13.36 -24.28 -1.94
CA ASN A 647 13.20 -23.15 -2.86
C ASN A 647 14.06 -21.93 -2.48
N GLN A 648 14.54 -21.83 -1.24
CA GLN A 648 15.48 -20.77 -0.84
C GLN A 648 16.83 -20.85 -1.57
N LEU A 649 17.21 -22.03 -2.07
CA LEU A 649 18.45 -22.23 -2.82
C LEU A 649 18.45 -21.51 -4.18
N ILE A 650 17.28 -21.04 -4.64
CA ILE A 650 17.15 -20.29 -5.88
C ILE A 650 17.90 -18.96 -5.78
N LEU A 651 17.69 -18.25 -4.68
CA LEU A 651 18.39 -16.99 -4.38
C LEU A 651 19.69 -17.24 -3.60
N GLY A 652 19.68 -18.21 -2.68
CA GLY A 652 20.80 -18.47 -1.77
C GLY A 652 21.96 -19.23 -2.39
N ALA A 653 21.75 -20.06 -3.42
CA ALA A 653 22.78 -20.83 -4.10
C ALA A 653 22.77 -20.64 -5.62
N ALA A 654 22.08 -19.60 -6.11
CA ALA A 654 21.99 -19.26 -7.53
C ALA A 654 21.45 -20.42 -8.39
N LEU A 655 20.47 -21.19 -7.91
CA LEU A 655 19.94 -22.35 -8.64
C LEU A 655 18.62 -22.06 -9.37
N SER A 656 18.42 -22.68 -10.53
CA SER A 656 17.10 -22.73 -11.17
C SER A 656 16.16 -23.67 -10.41
N TRP A 657 14.84 -23.49 -10.57
CA TRP A 657 13.85 -24.38 -9.94
C TRP A 657 14.06 -25.86 -10.32
N ARG A 658 14.52 -26.14 -11.55
CA ARG A 658 14.82 -27.52 -11.99
C ARG A 658 16.05 -28.10 -11.29
N GLN A 659 17.08 -27.29 -11.08
CA GLN A 659 18.26 -27.72 -10.33
C GLN A 659 17.92 -28.02 -8.86
N VAL A 660 17.04 -27.21 -8.26
CA VAL A 660 16.52 -27.47 -6.91
C VAL A 660 15.76 -28.80 -6.84
N VAL A 661 15.01 -29.18 -7.88
CA VAL A 661 14.33 -30.49 -7.94
C VAL A 661 15.31 -31.67 -7.87
N ILE A 662 16.55 -31.54 -8.38
CA ILE A 662 17.59 -32.58 -8.25
C ILE A 662 17.86 -32.83 -6.77
N LEU A 663 18.21 -31.77 -6.02
CA LEU A 663 18.54 -31.86 -4.60
C LEU A 663 17.36 -32.38 -3.78
N ARG A 664 16.14 -31.93 -4.09
CA ARG A 664 14.90 -32.40 -3.46
C ARG A 664 14.67 -33.90 -3.70
N ALA A 665 14.84 -34.37 -4.92
CA ALA A 665 14.63 -35.78 -5.28
C ALA A 665 15.66 -36.69 -4.59
N TYR A 666 16.94 -36.32 -4.57
CA TYR A 666 17.98 -37.06 -3.85
C TYR A 666 17.80 -37.01 -2.32
N SER A 667 17.32 -35.89 -1.76
CA SER A 667 16.95 -35.82 -0.34
C SER A 667 15.82 -36.79 0.00
N LYS A 668 14.79 -36.91 -0.86
CA LYS A 668 13.75 -37.94 -0.68
C LYS A 668 14.31 -39.36 -0.79
N TYR A 669 15.27 -39.60 -1.67
CA TYR A 669 15.93 -40.91 -1.74
C TYR A 669 16.74 -41.23 -0.47
N LEU A 670 17.49 -40.25 0.07
CA LEU A 670 18.21 -40.38 1.35
C LEU A 670 17.29 -40.81 2.50
N GLN A 671 16.09 -40.23 2.56
CA GLN A 671 15.07 -40.65 3.53
C GLN A 671 14.65 -42.13 3.35
N GLN A 672 14.49 -42.58 2.10
CA GLN A 672 14.11 -43.97 1.80
C GLN A 672 15.19 -45.00 2.17
N ILE A 673 16.46 -44.59 2.25
CA ILE A 673 17.56 -45.45 2.73
C ILE A 673 17.82 -45.28 4.24
N LYS A 674 16.94 -44.56 4.96
CA LYS A 674 16.95 -44.36 6.42
C LYS A 674 18.19 -43.62 6.94
N THR A 675 18.61 -42.56 6.23
CA THR A 675 19.59 -41.63 6.81
C THR A 675 19.06 -40.98 8.08
N PRO A 676 19.92 -40.65 9.08
CA PRO A 676 19.48 -40.10 10.37
C PRO A 676 19.00 -38.65 10.30
N PHE A 677 19.12 -38.00 9.13
CA PHE A 677 18.85 -36.57 8.97
C PHE A 677 17.44 -36.30 8.45
N SER A 678 16.75 -35.34 9.06
CA SER A 678 15.43 -34.88 8.61
C SER A 678 15.52 -34.01 7.36
N GLN A 679 14.42 -33.87 6.61
CA GLN A 679 14.37 -33.00 5.43
C GLN A 679 14.78 -31.57 5.77
N SER A 680 14.21 -31.02 6.85
CA SER A 680 14.45 -29.65 7.28
C SER A 680 15.91 -29.40 7.65
N TYR A 681 16.60 -30.41 8.18
CA TYR A 681 18.02 -30.32 8.49
C TYR A 681 18.89 -30.37 7.23
N ILE A 682 18.54 -31.22 6.26
CA ILE A 682 19.20 -31.25 4.93
C ILE A 682 19.04 -29.91 4.22
N ILE A 683 17.82 -29.35 4.18
CA ILE A 683 17.53 -28.04 3.59
C ILE A 683 18.44 -26.96 4.21
N ARG A 684 18.49 -26.90 5.54
CA ARG A 684 19.33 -25.93 6.27
C ARG A 684 20.81 -26.09 5.96
N THR A 685 21.27 -27.34 5.86
CA THR A 685 22.68 -27.66 5.53
C THR A 685 23.05 -27.13 4.15
N LEU A 686 22.20 -27.38 3.15
CA LEU A 686 22.42 -26.90 1.78
C LEU A 686 22.38 -25.37 1.71
N ALA A 687 21.44 -24.73 2.42
CA ALA A 687 21.29 -23.28 2.45
C ALA A 687 22.48 -22.57 3.12
N ARG A 688 23.06 -23.15 4.18
CA ARG A 688 24.26 -22.60 4.87
C ARG A 688 25.56 -22.79 4.11
N ASN A 689 25.58 -23.71 3.15
CA ASN A 689 26.76 -24.04 2.36
C ASN A 689 26.51 -23.78 0.86
N PRO A 690 26.12 -22.56 0.45
CA PRO A 690 25.59 -22.30 -0.89
C PRO A 690 26.61 -22.57 -2.01
N LYS A 691 27.89 -22.26 -1.76
CA LYS A 691 28.98 -22.55 -2.71
C LYS A 691 29.13 -24.05 -2.96
N VAL A 692 29.10 -24.87 -1.91
CA VAL A 692 29.15 -26.33 -2.04
C VAL A 692 27.89 -26.84 -2.75
N THR A 693 26.72 -26.34 -2.36
CA THR A 693 25.44 -26.70 -2.98
C THR A 693 25.41 -26.42 -4.48
N HIS A 694 25.98 -25.29 -4.91
CA HIS A 694 26.13 -24.96 -6.33
C HIS A 694 27.03 -25.98 -7.04
N LEU A 695 28.22 -26.26 -6.49
CA LEU A 695 29.14 -27.25 -7.07
C LEU A 695 28.58 -28.68 -7.08
N LEU A 696 27.71 -29.05 -6.14
CA LEU A 696 27.01 -30.33 -6.17
C LEU A 696 26.14 -30.43 -7.43
N VAL A 697 25.37 -29.38 -7.74
CA VAL A 697 24.57 -29.35 -8.97
C VAL A 697 25.48 -29.36 -10.20
N GLU A 698 26.57 -28.58 -10.21
CA GLU A 698 27.56 -28.64 -11.30
C GLU A 698 28.11 -30.05 -11.50
N LEU A 699 28.38 -30.81 -10.42
CA LEU A 699 28.84 -32.20 -10.50
C LEU A 699 27.79 -33.10 -11.15
N PHE A 700 26.52 -32.94 -10.78
CA PHE A 700 25.43 -33.68 -11.41
C PHE A 700 25.33 -33.34 -12.90
N GLU A 701 25.35 -32.05 -13.24
CA GLU A 701 25.22 -31.60 -14.62
C GLU A 701 26.42 -32.06 -15.47
N TYR A 702 27.63 -31.92 -14.97
CA TYR A 702 28.84 -32.42 -15.61
C TYR A 702 28.75 -33.93 -15.89
N ARG A 703 28.20 -34.72 -14.96
CA ARG A 703 28.04 -36.17 -15.16
C ARG A 703 26.97 -36.51 -16.18
N PHE A 704 25.87 -35.77 -16.28
CA PHE A 704 24.69 -36.22 -17.03
C PHE A 704 24.27 -35.37 -18.23
N ASP A 705 24.76 -34.13 -18.40
CA ASP A 705 24.43 -33.27 -19.55
C ASP A 705 25.03 -33.80 -20.86
N PRO A 706 24.22 -34.25 -21.84
CA PRO A 706 24.72 -34.75 -23.11
C PRO A 706 25.54 -33.72 -23.91
N ALA A 707 25.36 -32.41 -23.66
CA ALA A 707 26.08 -31.34 -24.33
C ALA A 707 27.50 -31.10 -23.77
N VAL A 708 27.81 -31.61 -22.57
CA VAL A 708 29.11 -31.39 -21.91
C VAL A 708 30.14 -32.43 -22.36
N ALA A 709 31.29 -31.95 -22.85
CA ALA A 709 32.45 -32.79 -23.14
C ALA A 709 33.15 -33.21 -21.83
N ARG A 710 33.16 -34.51 -21.54
CA ARG A 710 33.67 -35.07 -20.28
C ARG A 710 35.13 -35.51 -20.42
N THR A 711 35.97 -35.11 -19.46
CA THR A 711 37.32 -35.65 -19.25
C THR A 711 37.53 -36.06 -17.80
N GLU A 712 38.38 -37.05 -17.57
CA GLU A 712 38.69 -37.51 -16.21
C GLU A 712 39.38 -36.41 -15.37
N ARG A 713 40.20 -35.58 -16.00
CA ARG A 713 40.87 -34.44 -15.37
C ARG A 713 39.87 -33.44 -14.79
N LEU A 714 38.91 -32.97 -15.58
CA LEU A 714 37.92 -31.99 -15.13
C LEU A 714 37.02 -32.53 -14.02
N LEU A 715 36.68 -33.82 -14.05
CA LEU A 715 35.93 -34.46 -12.97
C LEU A 715 36.73 -34.45 -11.66
N THR A 716 38.01 -34.83 -11.73
CA THR A 716 38.91 -34.83 -10.58
C THR A 716 39.07 -33.41 -10.03
N ASP A 717 39.28 -32.41 -10.89
CA ASP A 717 39.39 -31.00 -10.48
C ASP A 717 38.12 -30.50 -9.77
N LEU A 718 36.93 -30.84 -10.30
CA LEU A 718 35.65 -30.49 -9.68
C LEU A 718 35.45 -31.17 -8.32
N LEU A 719 35.76 -32.46 -8.22
CA LEU A 719 35.69 -33.20 -6.95
C LEU A 719 36.68 -32.65 -5.92
N SER A 720 37.90 -32.27 -6.33
CA SER A 720 38.87 -31.63 -5.45
C SER A 720 38.41 -30.26 -4.95
N ARG A 721 37.74 -29.45 -5.79
CA ARG A 721 37.13 -28.18 -5.36
C ARG A 721 36.02 -28.40 -4.32
N ILE A 722 35.16 -29.40 -4.55
CA ILE A 722 34.12 -29.77 -3.59
C ILE A 722 34.76 -30.22 -2.27
N GLU A 723 35.75 -31.11 -2.32
CA GLU A 723 36.43 -31.64 -1.14
C GLU A 723 37.09 -30.51 -0.31
N SER A 724 37.78 -29.58 -0.97
CA SER A 724 38.40 -28.43 -0.30
C SER A 724 37.38 -27.54 0.43
N LEU A 725 36.19 -27.34 -0.13
CA LEU A 725 35.13 -26.61 0.57
C LEU A 725 34.52 -27.43 1.71
N LEU A 726 34.39 -28.76 1.57
CA LEU A 726 33.90 -29.64 2.62
C LEU A 726 34.83 -29.64 3.85
N GLU A 727 36.15 -29.55 3.66
CA GLU A 727 37.12 -29.41 4.75
C GLU A 727 36.90 -28.15 5.61
N SER A 728 36.25 -27.13 5.06
CA SER A 728 35.93 -25.88 5.78
C SER A 728 34.60 -25.91 6.53
N VAL A 729 33.81 -26.99 6.38
CA VAL A 729 32.50 -27.14 7.04
C VAL A 729 32.69 -27.48 8.52
N SER A 730 32.19 -26.62 9.40
CA SER A 730 32.41 -26.72 10.85
C SER A 730 31.63 -27.84 11.54
N SER A 731 30.47 -28.23 10.98
CA SER A 731 29.60 -29.27 11.53
C SER A 731 29.84 -30.62 10.85
N LEU A 732 30.19 -31.63 11.63
CA LEU A 732 30.38 -33.01 11.14
C LEU A 732 29.12 -33.58 10.49
N ASP A 733 27.94 -33.24 11.00
CA ASP A 733 26.68 -33.70 10.41
C ASP A 733 26.37 -33.00 9.08
N GLU A 734 26.75 -31.71 8.94
CA GLU A 734 26.63 -30.97 7.68
C GLU A 734 27.56 -31.58 6.62
N ASP A 735 28.82 -31.86 6.98
CA ASP A 735 29.79 -32.55 6.12
C ASP A 735 29.26 -33.93 5.66
N ARG A 736 28.73 -34.74 6.58
CA ARG A 736 28.14 -36.05 6.26
C ARG A 736 26.98 -35.95 5.27
N ILE A 737 26.13 -34.94 5.38
CA ILE A 737 25.01 -34.72 4.45
C ILE A 737 25.56 -34.39 3.07
N LEU A 738 26.46 -33.42 2.96
CA LEU A 738 27.00 -32.97 1.68
C LEU A 738 27.78 -34.10 0.97
N ARG A 739 28.59 -34.86 1.72
CA ARG A 739 29.26 -36.08 1.21
C ARG A 739 28.29 -37.15 0.75
N SER A 740 27.13 -37.28 1.39
CA SER A 740 26.10 -38.21 0.96
C SER A 740 25.52 -37.85 -0.41
N PHE A 741 25.37 -36.55 -0.73
CA PHE A 741 24.99 -36.10 -2.07
C PHE A 741 26.07 -36.44 -3.10
N VAL A 742 27.34 -36.15 -2.81
CA VAL A 742 28.47 -36.53 -3.70
C VAL A 742 28.45 -38.03 -3.98
N ASN A 743 28.33 -38.86 -2.93
CA ASN A 743 28.30 -40.31 -3.08
C ASN A 743 27.10 -40.79 -3.91
N LEU A 744 25.91 -40.23 -3.71
CA LEU A 744 24.73 -40.59 -4.50
C LEU A 744 24.83 -40.17 -5.96
N PHE A 745 25.36 -38.97 -6.25
CA PHE A 745 25.61 -38.55 -7.63
C PHE A 745 26.63 -39.47 -8.28
N MET A 746 27.65 -39.89 -7.53
CA MET A 746 28.66 -40.81 -8.04
C MET A 746 28.14 -42.23 -8.30
N ALA A 747 27.20 -42.70 -7.46
CA ALA A 747 26.54 -44.00 -7.58
C ALA A 747 25.38 -44.02 -8.60
N THR A 748 25.00 -42.86 -9.15
CA THR A 748 23.95 -42.77 -10.17
C THR A 748 24.51 -43.16 -11.54
N LEU A 749 23.81 -44.06 -12.22
CA LEU A 749 24.20 -44.65 -13.49
C LEU A 749 23.55 -43.97 -14.69
N ARG A 750 22.28 -43.56 -14.55
CA ARG A 750 21.45 -42.97 -15.60
C ARG A 750 20.43 -41.99 -15.01
N THR A 751 20.07 -40.95 -15.76
CA THR A 751 18.98 -40.02 -15.39
C THR A 751 18.27 -39.44 -16.62
N ASN A 752 16.97 -39.21 -16.50
CA ASN A 752 16.16 -38.64 -17.59
C ASN A 752 16.09 -37.10 -17.56
N TYR A 753 16.88 -36.44 -16.71
CA TYR A 753 16.82 -34.99 -16.49
C TYR A 753 16.88 -34.15 -17.78
N TYR A 754 17.68 -34.57 -18.77
CA TYR A 754 17.86 -33.84 -20.03
C TYR A 754 16.86 -34.23 -21.13
N GLN A 755 16.01 -35.21 -20.87
CA GLN A 755 14.95 -35.60 -21.81
C GLN A 755 13.82 -34.58 -21.81
N ARG A 756 13.24 -34.37 -23.00
CA ARG A 756 12.09 -33.48 -23.22
C ARG A 756 10.84 -34.30 -23.51
N ASN A 757 9.68 -33.72 -23.26
CA ASN A 757 8.39 -34.28 -23.64
C ASN A 757 8.10 -34.01 -25.14
N GLY A 758 6.95 -34.48 -25.64
CA GLY A 758 6.55 -34.30 -27.05
C GLY A 758 6.34 -32.84 -27.49
N GLN A 759 6.26 -31.89 -26.54
CA GLN A 759 6.15 -30.45 -26.81
C GLN A 759 7.52 -29.73 -26.77
N GLY A 760 8.61 -30.47 -26.54
CA GLY A 760 9.94 -29.90 -26.39
C GLY A 760 10.19 -29.29 -25.00
N GLU A 761 9.30 -29.46 -24.04
CA GLU A 761 9.47 -28.98 -22.67
C GLU A 761 10.16 -30.04 -21.79
N PRO A 762 10.80 -29.62 -20.68
CA PRO A 762 11.20 -30.51 -19.60
C PRO A 762 10.10 -31.49 -19.17
N LYS A 763 10.45 -32.75 -18.90
CA LYS A 763 9.53 -33.70 -18.26
C LYS A 763 9.18 -33.26 -16.84
N SER A 764 7.94 -33.50 -16.40
CA SER A 764 7.42 -33.15 -15.08
C SER A 764 7.86 -34.09 -13.94
N TYR A 765 8.72 -35.06 -14.26
CA TYR A 765 9.26 -36.06 -13.35
C TYR A 765 10.73 -36.31 -13.66
N LEU A 766 11.46 -36.72 -12.62
CA LEU A 766 12.89 -36.99 -12.62
C LEU A 766 13.15 -38.41 -12.13
N SER A 767 13.99 -39.14 -12.85
CA SER A 767 14.29 -40.54 -12.59
C SER A 767 15.79 -40.76 -12.48
N PHE A 768 16.19 -41.67 -11.59
CA PHE A 768 17.58 -42.07 -11.37
C PHE A 768 17.68 -43.59 -11.37
N LYS A 769 18.62 -44.14 -12.14
CA LYS A 769 19.08 -45.53 -11.97
C LYS A 769 20.33 -45.49 -11.10
N ILE A 770 20.30 -46.16 -9.95
CA ILE A 770 21.35 -46.13 -8.93
C ILE A 770 21.93 -47.53 -8.78
N ASP A 771 23.25 -47.61 -8.57
CA ASP A 771 23.96 -48.81 -8.10
C ASP A 771 24.04 -48.79 -6.56
N PRO A 772 23.23 -49.60 -5.85
CA PRO A 772 23.22 -49.68 -4.39
C PRO A 772 24.54 -50.14 -3.78
N SER A 773 25.41 -50.82 -4.55
CA SER A 773 26.69 -51.31 -4.05
C SER A 773 27.68 -50.16 -3.80
N LEU A 774 27.55 -49.07 -4.55
CA LEU A 774 28.37 -47.85 -4.45
C LEU A 774 27.84 -46.84 -3.41
N VAL A 775 26.62 -47.05 -2.90
CA VAL A 775 26.01 -46.16 -1.89
C VAL A 775 26.50 -46.53 -0.49
N SER A 776 27.08 -45.55 0.18
CA SER A 776 27.55 -45.65 1.56
C SER A 776 26.39 -45.92 2.51
N ASN A 777 26.57 -46.84 3.46
CA ASN A 777 25.55 -47.21 4.46
C ASN A 777 24.22 -47.74 3.89
N MET A 778 24.22 -48.26 2.65
CA MET A 778 23.02 -48.82 2.02
C MET A 778 22.44 -50.01 2.82
N PRO A 779 21.15 -49.98 3.22
CA PRO A 779 20.53 -51.06 3.98
C PRO A 779 20.57 -52.41 3.25
N LEU A 780 20.81 -53.49 4.00
CA LEU A 780 20.85 -54.86 3.46
C LEU A 780 19.45 -55.49 3.29
N PRO A 781 19.28 -56.40 2.30
CA PRO A 781 20.19 -56.73 1.21
C PRO A 781 20.17 -55.64 0.14
N ARG A 782 21.29 -55.53 -0.60
CA ARG A 782 21.42 -54.57 -1.69
C ARG A 782 20.88 -55.20 -2.98
N PRO A 783 19.89 -54.60 -3.66
CA PRO A 783 19.55 -54.99 -5.01
C PRO A 783 20.69 -54.65 -5.98
N MET A 784 20.67 -55.24 -7.17
CA MET A 784 21.64 -54.92 -8.23
C MET A 784 21.44 -53.49 -8.74
N TYR A 785 20.18 -53.09 -8.97
CA TYR A 785 19.84 -51.74 -9.39
C TYR A 785 18.59 -51.25 -8.66
N GLU A 786 18.54 -49.94 -8.40
CA GLU A 786 17.33 -49.23 -7.99
C GLU A 786 16.99 -48.16 -9.01
N ILE A 787 15.74 -48.15 -9.48
CA ILE A 787 15.21 -47.01 -10.24
C ILE A 787 14.31 -46.21 -9.31
N PHE A 788 14.69 -44.98 -9.02
CA PHE A 788 13.89 -44.04 -8.24
C PHE A 788 13.26 -43.02 -9.18
N VAL A 789 11.95 -42.80 -9.06
CA VAL A 789 11.21 -41.82 -9.85
C VAL A 789 10.54 -40.84 -8.91
N PHE A 790 10.73 -39.55 -9.18
CA PHE A 790 10.25 -38.44 -8.36
C PHE A 790 9.49 -37.44 -9.23
N SER A 791 8.32 -37.00 -8.76
CA SER A 791 7.60 -35.86 -9.32
C SER A 791 6.85 -35.13 -8.21
N VAL A 792 6.22 -34.02 -8.54
CA VAL A 792 5.34 -33.29 -7.59
C VAL A 792 4.12 -34.12 -7.18
N ARG A 793 3.70 -35.08 -8.03
CA ARG A 793 2.51 -35.92 -7.81
C ARG A 793 2.82 -37.25 -7.14
N MET A 794 4.02 -37.80 -7.34
CA MET A 794 4.37 -39.14 -6.84
C MET A 794 5.85 -39.28 -6.52
N ALA A 795 6.17 -40.32 -5.76
CA ALA A 795 7.53 -40.85 -5.65
C ALA A 795 7.45 -42.37 -5.68
N GLY A 796 8.42 -43.04 -6.29
CA GLY A 796 8.43 -44.49 -6.39
C GLY A 796 9.82 -45.07 -6.54
N VAL A 797 9.98 -46.33 -6.17
CA VAL A 797 11.23 -47.07 -6.30
C VAL A 797 10.97 -48.46 -6.88
N HIS A 798 11.83 -48.90 -7.78
CA HIS A 798 11.85 -50.25 -8.34
C HIS A 798 13.21 -50.90 -8.07
N LEU A 799 13.19 -52.02 -7.34
CA LEU A 799 14.36 -52.76 -6.88
C LEU A 799 14.52 -54.03 -7.71
N ARG A 800 15.68 -54.22 -8.35
CA ARG A 800 15.98 -55.41 -9.18
C ARG A 800 17.06 -56.27 -8.54
N GLY A 801 16.81 -57.57 -8.40
CA GLY A 801 17.81 -58.54 -7.96
C GLY A 801 18.82 -58.96 -9.02
N GLY A 802 18.62 -58.60 -10.30
CA GLY A 802 19.50 -58.98 -11.40
C GLY A 802 19.10 -58.38 -12.76
N LYS A 803 19.90 -58.64 -13.81
CA LYS A 803 19.65 -58.17 -15.19
C LYS A 803 18.32 -58.67 -15.77
N VAL A 804 17.94 -59.92 -15.49
CA VAL A 804 16.62 -60.45 -15.88
C VAL A 804 15.80 -60.69 -14.62
N ALA A 805 14.91 -59.75 -14.29
CA ALA A 805 14.12 -59.77 -13.06
C ALA A 805 12.65 -59.48 -13.32
N ARG A 806 11.75 -60.06 -12.51
CA ARG A 806 10.29 -59.85 -12.60
C ARG A 806 9.66 -59.63 -11.23
N GLY A 807 8.69 -58.73 -11.18
CA GLY A 807 7.93 -58.46 -9.97
C GLY A 807 6.87 -57.38 -10.13
N GLY A 808 5.95 -57.35 -9.17
CA GLY A 808 4.81 -56.45 -9.19
C GLY A 808 5.11 -55.02 -8.72
N LEU A 809 4.31 -54.06 -9.18
CA LEU A 809 4.33 -52.65 -8.71
C LEU A 809 3.19 -52.38 -7.74
N ARG A 810 3.51 -52.00 -6.51
CA ARG A 810 2.53 -51.70 -5.46
C ARG A 810 2.20 -50.21 -5.37
N TRP A 811 0.93 -49.86 -5.25
CA TRP A 811 0.55 -48.56 -4.70
C TRP A 811 0.60 -48.64 -3.17
N SER A 812 1.49 -47.87 -2.56
CA SER A 812 1.71 -47.83 -1.11
C SER A 812 1.03 -46.60 -0.49
N ASP A 813 0.48 -46.79 0.71
CA ASP A 813 0.00 -45.73 1.60
C ASP A 813 1.10 -45.22 2.55
N ARG A 814 2.30 -45.83 2.53
CA ARG A 814 3.44 -45.49 3.39
C ARG A 814 4.25 -44.33 2.83
N MET A 815 3.80 -43.10 3.07
CA MET A 815 4.45 -41.88 2.55
C MET A 815 5.93 -41.73 2.93
N GLU A 816 6.31 -42.17 4.14
CA GLU A 816 7.65 -41.91 4.69
C GLU A 816 8.66 -43.02 4.38
N ASP A 817 8.23 -44.28 4.26
CA ASP A 817 9.17 -45.42 4.18
C ASP A 817 8.76 -46.54 3.21
N PHE A 818 8.05 -46.21 2.13
CA PHE A 818 7.62 -47.16 1.10
C PHE A 818 8.76 -48.04 0.54
N ARG A 819 10.01 -47.55 0.47
CA ARG A 819 11.16 -48.39 0.05
C ARG A 819 11.37 -49.58 0.99
N THR A 820 11.14 -49.43 2.29
CA THR A 820 11.26 -50.55 3.25
C THR A 820 10.24 -51.64 2.95
N GLU A 821 9.01 -51.25 2.62
CA GLU A 821 7.97 -52.19 2.20
C GLU A 821 8.35 -52.90 0.89
N VAL A 822 8.76 -52.13 -0.13
CA VAL A 822 9.16 -52.67 -1.43
C VAL A 822 10.37 -53.61 -1.29
N LEU A 823 11.33 -53.27 -0.43
CA LEU A 823 12.50 -54.11 -0.15
C LEU A 823 12.09 -55.43 0.50
N GLY A 824 11.18 -55.43 1.47
CA GLY A 824 10.64 -56.66 2.08
C GLY A 824 9.95 -57.56 1.05
N LEU A 825 9.17 -56.97 0.16
CA LEU A 825 8.48 -57.68 -0.92
C LEU A 825 9.44 -58.23 -1.98
N MET A 826 10.49 -57.47 -2.33
CA MET A 826 11.54 -57.94 -3.24
C MET A 826 12.27 -59.14 -2.65
N LYS A 827 12.61 -59.13 -1.35
CA LYS A 827 13.23 -60.29 -0.68
C LYS A 827 12.36 -61.54 -0.81
N ALA A 828 11.06 -61.41 -0.52
CA ALA A 828 10.11 -62.52 -0.68
C ALA A 828 10.05 -63.01 -2.14
N GLN A 829 10.08 -62.09 -3.11
CA GLN A 829 10.07 -62.44 -4.53
C GLN A 829 11.37 -63.14 -4.96
N MET A 830 12.53 -62.74 -4.43
CA MET A 830 13.80 -63.42 -4.71
C MET A 830 13.79 -64.86 -4.20
N VAL A 831 13.30 -65.09 -2.97
CA VAL A 831 13.16 -66.45 -2.42
C VAL A 831 12.17 -67.27 -3.25
N LYS A 832 11.03 -66.68 -3.65
CA LYS A 832 10.04 -67.33 -4.52
C LYS A 832 10.64 -67.73 -5.87
N ASN A 833 11.51 -66.89 -6.43
CA ASN A 833 12.09 -67.10 -7.74
C ASN A 833 13.37 -67.96 -7.70
N THR A 834 13.82 -68.45 -6.54
CA THR A 834 15.05 -69.28 -6.43
C THR A 834 15.04 -70.51 -7.35
N VAL A 835 13.86 -71.04 -7.67
CA VAL A 835 13.67 -72.24 -8.50
C VAL A 835 13.27 -71.94 -9.95
N ILE A 836 13.19 -70.67 -10.36
CA ILE A 836 12.81 -70.25 -11.72
C ILE A 836 13.74 -69.14 -12.25
N VAL A 837 13.93 -69.09 -13.57
CA VAL A 837 14.38 -67.86 -14.25
C VAL A 837 13.11 -67.10 -14.62
N PRO A 838 12.92 -65.80 -14.30
CA PRO A 838 13.90 -64.78 -13.86
C PRO A 838 13.99 -64.56 -12.33
N VAL A 839 15.02 -63.84 -11.86
CA VAL A 839 15.15 -63.46 -10.43
C VAL A 839 14.08 -62.45 -9.99
N GLY A 840 13.97 -62.18 -8.69
CA GLY A 840 12.95 -61.28 -8.16
C GLY A 840 13.25 -59.79 -8.37
N SER A 841 12.23 -59.02 -8.78
CA SER A 841 12.18 -57.57 -8.60
C SER A 841 10.95 -57.16 -7.80
N LYS A 842 10.87 -55.89 -7.40
CA LYS A 842 9.65 -55.30 -6.88
C LYS A 842 9.70 -53.79 -7.04
N GLY A 843 8.57 -53.17 -7.35
CA GLY A 843 8.45 -51.73 -7.23
C GLY A 843 7.27 -51.30 -6.37
N GLY A 844 7.29 -50.04 -5.99
CA GLY A 844 6.15 -49.39 -5.37
C GLY A 844 6.25 -47.88 -5.40
N PHE A 845 5.10 -47.23 -5.37
CA PHE A 845 4.98 -45.78 -5.44
C PHE A 845 3.90 -45.26 -4.51
N ILE A 846 4.02 -43.98 -4.17
CA ILE A 846 3.05 -43.20 -3.40
C ILE A 846 2.45 -42.11 -4.27
N ALA A 847 1.21 -41.70 -3.99
CA ALA A 847 0.56 -40.54 -4.59
C ALA A 847 0.49 -39.41 -3.56
N LYS A 848 1.18 -38.29 -3.83
CA LYS A 848 1.35 -37.18 -2.88
C LYS A 848 0.14 -36.23 -2.83
N ARG A 849 -0.61 -36.13 -3.93
CA ARG A 849 -1.72 -35.17 -4.11
C ARG A 849 -3.04 -35.88 -4.37
N LEU A 850 -3.46 -36.73 -3.44
CA LEU A 850 -4.78 -37.35 -3.52
C LEU A 850 -5.88 -36.31 -3.26
N PRO A 851 -7.03 -36.39 -3.96
CA PRO A 851 -8.16 -35.50 -3.73
C PRO A 851 -8.78 -35.70 -2.32
N PRO A 852 -9.58 -34.75 -1.82
CA PRO A 852 -10.28 -34.84 -0.54
C PRO A 852 -11.12 -36.13 -0.42
N SER A 853 -11.29 -36.62 0.81
CA SER A 853 -11.96 -37.90 1.08
C SER A 853 -13.42 -37.93 0.58
N GLY A 854 -13.74 -38.91 -0.27
CA GLY A 854 -15.11 -39.14 -0.77
C GLY A 854 -15.21 -39.36 -2.28
N ASP A 855 -14.26 -38.80 -3.05
CA ASP A 855 -14.23 -38.93 -4.51
C ASP A 855 -13.34 -40.11 -4.96
N ARG A 856 -13.96 -41.29 -5.04
CA ARG A 856 -13.27 -42.52 -5.44
C ARG A 856 -12.79 -42.49 -6.89
N GLU A 857 -13.50 -41.80 -7.77
CA GLU A 857 -13.17 -41.76 -9.20
C GLU A 857 -11.97 -40.86 -9.44
N ALA A 858 -11.95 -39.66 -8.86
CA ALA A 858 -10.79 -38.77 -8.92
C ALA A 858 -9.54 -39.39 -8.26
N THR A 859 -9.73 -40.11 -7.15
CA THR A 859 -8.64 -40.86 -6.50
C THR A 859 -8.05 -41.92 -7.45
N ALA A 860 -8.90 -42.70 -8.10
CA ALA A 860 -8.45 -43.72 -9.05
C ALA A 860 -7.71 -43.10 -10.25
N ALA A 861 -8.22 -41.99 -10.80
CA ALA A 861 -7.58 -41.26 -11.89
C ALA A 861 -6.20 -40.70 -11.51
N GLU A 862 -6.05 -40.15 -10.30
CA GLU A 862 -4.76 -39.67 -9.79
C GLU A 862 -3.76 -40.81 -9.66
N VAL A 863 -4.17 -41.95 -9.08
CA VAL A 863 -3.31 -43.12 -8.90
C VAL A 863 -2.88 -43.69 -10.24
N VAL A 864 -3.78 -43.75 -11.24
CA VAL A 864 -3.43 -44.16 -12.61
C VAL A 864 -2.42 -43.20 -13.23
N THR A 865 -2.58 -41.89 -13.03
CA THR A 865 -1.63 -40.89 -13.55
C THR A 865 -0.25 -41.03 -12.90
N CYS A 866 -0.20 -41.22 -11.58
CA CYS A 866 1.03 -41.51 -10.85
C CYS A 866 1.68 -42.81 -11.33
N TYR A 867 0.88 -43.85 -11.59
CA TYR A 867 1.35 -45.13 -12.11
C TYR A 867 1.97 -45.01 -13.51
N LYS A 868 1.30 -44.31 -14.44
CA LYS A 868 1.84 -44.03 -15.78
C LYS A 868 3.15 -43.24 -15.71
N THR A 869 3.22 -42.24 -14.81
CA THR A 869 4.45 -41.46 -14.56
C THR A 869 5.58 -42.37 -14.07
N PHE A 870 5.28 -43.31 -13.18
CA PHE A 870 6.28 -44.26 -12.67
C PHE A 870 6.86 -45.13 -13.78
N LEU A 871 5.98 -45.70 -14.61
CA LEU A 871 6.35 -46.54 -15.75
C LEU A 871 7.18 -45.77 -16.77
N SER A 872 6.73 -44.57 -17.13
CA SER A 872 7.41 -43.69 -18.08
C SER A 872 8.82 -43.35 -17.57
N GLY A 873 8.95 -43.00 -16.28
CA GLY A 873 10.25 -42.74 -15.66
C GLY A 873 11.21 -43.93 -15.62
N MET A 874 10.70 -45.16 -15.54
CA MET A 874 11.53 -46.36 -15.65
C MET A 874 11.93 -46.66 -17.10
N LEU A 875 11.00 -46.53 -18.05
CA LEU A 875 11.25 -46.74 -19.47
C LEU A 875 12.22 -45.70 -20.05
N ASP A 876 12.17 -44.46 -19.57
CA ASP A 876 13.11 -43.39 -19.91
C ASP A 876 14.59 -43.74 -19.67
N LEU A 877 14.86 -44.69 -18.76
CA LEU A 877 16.20 -45.13 -18.38
C LEU A 877 16.55 -46.53 -18.89
N THR A 878 15.60 -47.23 -19.49
CA THR A 878 15.74 -48.63 -19.92
C THR A 878 16.06 -48.66 -21.41
N ASP A 879 17.04 -49.47 -21.82
CA ASP A 879 17.34 -49.61 -23.24
C ASP A 879 16.22 -50.38 -23.95
N ASN A 880 16.06 -50.18 -25.26
CA ASN A 880 15.11 -50.95 -26.06
C ASN A 880 15.84 -51.99 -26.93
N LEU A 881 15.12 -52.99 -27.43
CA LEU A 881 15.68 -54.03 -28.31
C LEU A 881 14.91 -54.06 -29.64
N ILE A 882 15.42 -53.37 -30.66
CA ILE A 882 14.78 -53.28 -31.98
C ILE A 882 15.62 -54.12 -32.95
N ASP A 883 14.98 -55.08 -33.63
CA ASP A 883 15.65 -56.02 -34.56
C ASP A 883 16.88 -56.72 -33.96
N GLY A 884 16.82 -57.05 -32.66
CA GLY A 884 17.89 -57.71 -31.93
C GLY A 884 19.08 -56.81 -31.56
N LYS A 885 19.00 -55.50 -31.83
CA LYS A 885 20.02 -54.51 -31.46
C LYS A 885 19.54 -53.66 -30.30
N VAL A 886 20.46 -53.31 -29.41
CA VAL A 886 20.17 -52.42 -28.28
C VAL A 886 20.10 -50.98 -28.77
N HIS A 887 18.99 -50.31 -28.50
CA HIS A 887 18.75 -48.90 -28.76
C HIS A 887 18.62 -48.15 -27.43
N ARG A 888 19.50 -47.19 -27.18
CA ARG A 888 19.46 -46.39 -25.95
C ARG A 888 18.45 -45.24 -26.08
N PRO A 889 17.78 -44.82 -25.00
CA PRO A 889 16.96 -43.61 -25.01
C PRO A 889 17.77 -42.36 -25.36
N ASP A 890 17.12 -41.40 -26.01
CA ASP A 890 17.74 -40.11 -26.36
C ASP A 890 18.15 -39.30 -25.12
N ALA A 891 19.15 -38.43 -25.30
CA ALA A 891 19.65 -37.51 -24.29
C ALA A 891 20.00 -38.18 -22.94
N LEU A 892 20.50 -39.42 -23.00
CA LEU A 892 20.88 -40.24 -21.85
C LEU A 892 22.38 -40.52 -21.84
N ILE A 893 23.01 -40.33 -20.68
CA ILE A 893 24.39 -40.76 -20.41
C ILE A 893 24.35 -42.02 -19.54
N ASN A 894 25.10 -43.04 -19.95
CA ASN A 894 25.08 -44.37 -19.34
C ASN A 894 26.45 -44.66 -18.73
N TYR A 895 26.47 -45.01 -17.43
CA TYR A 895 27.66 -45.47 -16.70
C TYR A 895 27.65 -46.97 -16.39
N ASP A 896 26.76 -47.72 -17.04
CA ASP A 896 26.55 -49.17 -16.91
C ASP A 896 26.46 -49.87 -18.27
N ASP A 897 26.39 -51.20 -18.25
CA ASP A 897 26.17 -52.02 -19.45
C ASP A 897 24.77 -51.79 -20.06
N ASP A 898 24.58 -52.31 -21.27
CA ASP A 898 23.27 -52.41 -21.92
C ASP A 898 22.26 -53.16 -21.02
N ASP A 899 21.07 -52.58 -20.86
CA ASP A 899 20.01 -53.05 -19.99
C ASP A 899 18.63 -52.95 -20.67
N PRO A 900 18.35 -53.83 -21.65
CA PRO A 900 17.11 -53.77 -22.42
C PRO A 900 15.91 -54.45 -21.75
N TYR A 901 16.07 -55.01 -20.55
CA TYR A 901 15.04 -55.88 -19.94
C TYR A 901 14.37 -55.21 -18.74
N LEU A 902 13.08 -54.88 -18.90
CA LEU A 902 12.20 -54.42 -17.84
C LEU A 902 10.84 -55.10 -17.96
N VAL A 903 10.42 -55.84 -16.93
CA VAL A 903 9.12 -56.51 -16.88
C VAL A 903 8.41 -56.17 -15.58
N ILE A 904 7.13 -55.85 -15.71
CA ILE A 904 6.25 -55.44 -14.62
C ILE A 904 5.17 -56.51 -14.39
N ALA A 905 4.65 -56.59 -13.17
CA ALA A 905 3.45 -57.35 -12.86
C ALA A 905 2.48 -56.54 -12.00
N ALA A 906 1.25 -57.02 -11.90
CA ALA A 906 0.26 -56.43 -11.01
C ALA A 906 0.57 -56.75 -9.53
N ASP A 907 0.23 -55.83 -8.62
CA ASP A 907 0.27 -56.03 -7.16
C ASP A 907 -0.95 -55.35 -6.49
N LYS A 908 -0.93 -55.27 -5.15
CA LYS A 908 -1.90 -54.52 -4.37
C LYS A 908 -2.00 -53.08 -4.86
N GLY A 909 -3.23 -52.64 -5.10
CA GLY A 909 -3.56 -51.30 -5.60
C GLY A 909 -3.35 -51.10 -7.11
N THR A 910 -2.83 -52.11 -7.83
CA THR A 910 -2.58 -52.06 -9.29
C THR A 910 -3.06 -53.32 -10.02
N ALA A 911 -3.90 -54.14 -9.36
CA ALA A 911 -4.34 -55.45 -9.84
C ALA A 911 -4.92 -55.42 -11.27
N THR A 912 -5.62 -54.35 -11.64
CA THR A 912 -6.26 -54.17 -12.95
C THR A 912 -5.44 -53.34 -13.93
N PHE A 913 -4.20 -52.97 -13.60
CA PHE A 913 -3.42 -51.98 -14.37
C PHE A 913 -2.51 -52.59 -15.44
N SER A 914 -2.52 -53.91 -15.63
CA SER A 914 -1.67 -54.58 -16.62
C SER A 914 -1.85 -54.02 -18.04
N ASP A 915 -3.10 -53.80 -18.47
CA ASP A 915 -3.38 -53.21 -19.79
C ASP A 915 -2.89 -51.75 -19.89
N ILE A 916 -2.95 -50.99 -18.79
CA ILE A 916 -2.41 -49.63 -18.73
C ILE A 916 -0.89 -49.66 -18.90
N ALA A 917 -0.21 -50.61 -18.25
CA ALA A 917 1.23 -50.76 -18.34
C ALA A 917 1.71 -51.15 -19.75
N ASN A 918 1.02 -52.09 -20.37
CA ASN A 918 1.29 -52.48 -21.77
C ASN A 918 1.01 -51.33 -22.74
N GLY A 919 -0.03 -50.51 -22.47
CA GLY A 919 -0.30 -49.29 -23.23
C GLY A 919 0.87 -48.29 -23.19
N VAL A 920 1.42 -48.01 -22.00
CA VAL A 920 2.59 -47.14 -21.85
C VAL A 920 3.82 -47.75 -22.55
N ALA A 921 4.06 -49.05 -22.41
CA ALA A 921 5.18 -49.71 -23.11
C ALA A 921 5.05 -49.62 -24.65
N ALA A 922 3.83 -49.71 -25.17
CA ALA A 922 3.55 -49.55 -26.60
C ALA A 922 3.80 -48.11 -27.09
N GLU A 923 3.49 -47.08 -26.29
CA GLU A 923 3.83 -45.68 -26.62
C GLU A 923 5.35 -45.47 -26.77
N TYR A 924 6.16 -46.24 -26.03
CA TYR A 924 7.63 -46.24 -26.12
C TYR A 924 8.17 -47.19 -27.21
N GLY A 925 7.30 -47.94 -27.90
CA GLY A 925 7.72 -48.97 -28.85
C GLY A 925 8.59 -50.07 -28.20
N PHE A 926 8.35 -50.37 -26.92
CA PHE A 926 9.21 -51.27 -26.15
C PHE A 926 9.04 -52.72 -26.61
N TRP A 927 10.16 -53.41 -26.84
CA TRP A 927 10.22 -54.69 -27.56
C TRP A 927 9.43 -55.85 -26.96
N LEU A 928 9.15 -55.82 -25.65
CA LEU A 928 8.39 -56.85 -24.96
C LEU A 928 6.89 -56.80 -25.29
N GLY A 929 6.37 -55.70 -25.85
CA GLY A 929 4.97 -55.58 -26.24
C GLY A 929 4.00 -55.94 -25.10
N ASP A 930 3.07 -56.85 -25.38
CA ASP A 930 2.07 -57.35 -24.42
C ASP A 930 2.67 -58.21 -23.29
N ALA A 931 3.92 -58.66 -23.43
CA ALA A 931 4.67 -59.37 -22.39
C ALA A 931 5.35 -58.43 -21.38
N PHE A 932 5.30 -57.11 -21.58
CA PHE A 932 5.84 -56.14 -20.63
C PHE A 932 5.17 -56.25 -19.24
N ALA A 933 3.83 -56.34 -19.21
CA ALA A 933 3.04 -56.57 -18.02
C ALA A 933 2.15 -57.81 -18.14
N SER A 934 2.41 -58.82 -17.31
CA SER A 934 1.65 -60.07 -17.30
C SER A 934 0.30 -59.93 -16.59
N GLY A 935 -0.77 -60.51 -17.14
CA GLY A 935 -2.09 -60.60 -16.49
C GLY A 935 -3.11 -59.54 -16.91
N GLY A 936 -2.98 -58.99 -18.13
CA GLY A 936 -4.00 -58.16 -18.76
C GLY A 936 -5.15 -58.96 -19.38
N SER A 937 -5.95 -58.31 -20.22
CA SER A 937 -7.12 -58.88 -20.93
C SER A 937 -6.82 -60.14 -21.78
N VAL A 938 -5.54 -60.40 -22.10
CA VAL A 938 -5.06 -61.54 -22.90
C VAL A 938 -4.46 -62.68 -22.04
N GLY A 939 -4.39 -62.52 -20.71
CA GLY A 939 -3.76 -63.47 -19.78
C GLY A 939 -4.69 -64.48 -19.08
N TYR A 940 -4.12 -65.41 -18.29
CA TYR A 940 -4.89 -66.36 -17.47
C TYR A 940 -5.47 -65.71 -16.21
N ASP A 941 -6.78 -65.87 -15.97
CA ASP A 941 -7.43 -65.41 -14.74
C ASP A 941 -7.07 -66.34 -13.56
N HIS A 942 -6.14 -65.87 -12.73
CA HIS A 942 -5.64 -66.61 -11.58
C HIS A 942 -6.72 -66.95 -10.54
N LYS A 943 -7.75 -66.10 -10.40
CA LYS A 943 -8.83 -66.29 -9.44
C LYS A 943 -9.85 -67.31 -9.92
N ARG A 944 -10.28 -67.18 -11.17
CA ARG A 944 -11.24 -68.11 -11.79
C ARG A 944 -10.67 -69.52 -11.91
N MET A 945 -9.37 -69.64 -12.18
CA MET A 945 -8.69 -70.93 -12.30
C MET A 945 -8.19 -71.49 -10.97
N ALA A 946 -8.24 -70.71 -9.88
CA ALA A 946 -7.78 -71.08 -8.54
C ALA A 946 -6.32 -71.59 -8.51
N ILE A 947 -5.44 -71.05 -9.38
CA ILE A 947 -4.10 -71.59 -9.62
C ILE A 947 -3.28 -71.63 -8.33
N THR A 948 -3.29 -70.53 -7.58
CA THR A 948 -2.51 -70.39 -6.33
C THR A 948 -3.09 -71.25 -5.21
N ALA A 949 -4.42 -71.20 -5.00
CA ALA A 949 -5.09 -71.98 -3.96
C ALA A 949 -4.91 -73.47 -4.17
N ARG A 950 -5.11 -73.96 -5.40
CA ARG A 950 -4.93 -75.39 -5.74
C ARG A 950 -3.48 -75.83 -5.56
N GLY A 951 -2.53 -75.04 -6.04
CA GLY A 951 -1.10 -75.33 -5.86
C GLY A 951 -0.69 -75.39 -4.38
N ALA A 952 -1.14 -74.44 -3.57
CA ALA A 952 -0.91 -74.45 -2.12
C ALA A 952 -1.61 -75.64 -1.43
N TRP A 953 -2.80 -76.02 -1.88
CA TRP A 953 -3.55 -77.15 -1.33
C TRP A 953 -2.90 -78.50 -1.62
N GLU A 954 -2.24 -78.67 -2.79
CA GLU A 954 -1.43 -79.87 -3.05
C GLU A 954 -0.30 -80.02 -2.01
N SER A 955 0.35 -78.92 -1.63
CA SER A 955 1.35 -78.93 -0.55
C SER A 955 0.73 -79.28 0.80
N VAL A 956 -0.47 -78.79 1.11
CA VAL A 956 -1.22 -79.16 2.33
C VAL A 956 -1.52 -80.66 2.33
N LYS A 957 -2.10 -81.21 1.25
CA LYS A 957 -2.36 -82.65 1.12
C LYS A 957 -1.09 -83.47 1.31
N ARG A 958 0.03 -83.02 0.73
CA ARG A 958 1.32 -83.71 0.88
C ARG A 958 1.80 -83.72 2.34
N ASN A 959 1.78 -82.57 3.03
CA ASN A 959 2.21 -82.46 4.43
C ASN A 959 1.35 -83.32 5.37
N PHE A 960 0.03 -83.24 5.24
CA PHE A 960 -0.88 -84.03 6.08
C PHE A 960 -0.77 -85.53 5.82
N ARG A 961 -0.51 -85.94 4.57
CA ARG A 961 -0.22 -87.34 4.23
C ARG A 961 1.05 -87.85 4.92
N GLU A 962 2.09 -87.02 5.06
CA GLU A 962 3.32 -87.38 5.80
C GLU A 962 3.08 -87.51 7.30
N LEU A 963 2.08 -86.81 7.84
CA LEU A 963 1.62 -86.93 9.23
C LEU A 963 0.60 -88.06 9.46
N GLY A 964 0.21 -88.79 8.41
CA GLY A 964 -0.78 -89.87 8.49
C GLY A 964 -2.23 -89.40 8.69
N ILE A 965 -2.54 -88.15 8.35
CA ILE A 965 -3.87 -87.54 8.52
C ILE A 965 -4.51 -87.37 7.13
N ASP A 966 -5.70 -87.93 6.94
CA ASP A 966 -6.49 -87.78 5.71
C ASP A 966 -7.52 -86.65 5.82
N ILE A 967 -7.10 -85.44 5.44
CA ILE A 967 -7.93 -84.22 5.45
C ILE A 967 -8.99 -84.16 4.35
N GLN A 968 -9.09 -85.19 3.50
CA GLN A 968 -10.15 -85.29 2.48
C GLN A 968 -11.32 -86.13 2.95
N ASN A 969 -11.15 -86.91 4.03
CA ASN A 969 -12.20 -87.79 4.57
C ASN A 969 -12.39 -87.65 6.10
N ARG A 970 -11.65 -86.77 6.77
CA ARG A 970 -11.73 -86.55 8.22
C ARG A 970 -11.73 -85.07 8.55
N ASP A 971 -12.56 -84.71 9.52
CA ASP A 971 -12.67 -83.34 10.03
C ASP A 971 -11.38 -82.85 10.69
N PHE A 972 -11.01 -81.61 10.39
CA PHE A 972 -9.81 -80.96 10.93
C PHE A 972 -10.06 -79.45 11.15
N ARG A 973 -9.39 -78.88 12.16
CA ARG A 973 -9.56 -77.48 12.57
C ARG A 973 -8.65 -76.56 11.79
N VAL A 974 -9.21 -75.44 11.32
CA VAL A 974 -8.49 -74.45 10.52
C VAL A 974 -8.60 -73.07 11.15
N VAL A 975 -7.49 -72.34 11.21
CA VAL A 975 -7.49 -70.88 11.35
C VAL A 975 -7.10 -70.26 10.02
N GLY A 976 -7.82 -69.21 9.64
CA GLY A 976 -7.70 -68.56 8.36
C GLY A 976 -7.22 -67.11 8.41
N ILE A 977 -6.39 -66.70 7.45
CA ILE A 977 -6.09 -65.29 7.19
C ILE A 977 -6.72 -64.92 5.85
N GLY A 978 -7.75 -64.08 5.83
CA GLY A 978 -8.51 -63.72 4.63
C GLY A 978 -10.02 -63.76 4.83
N ASP A 979 -10.76 -63.73 3.72
CA ASP A 979 -12.22 -63.86 3.67
C ASP A 979 -12.65 -64.65 2.43
N MET A 980 -13.92 -65.08 2.40
CA MET A 980 -14.45 -65.88 1.30
C MET A 980 -14.48 -65.15 -0.05
N SER A 981 -14.34 -63.82 -0.10
CA SER A 981 -14.25 -63.10 -1.38
C SER A 981 -12.84 -63.16 -2.00
N GLY A 982 -11.83 -63.49 -1.18
CA GLY A 982 -10.43 -63.60 -1.57
C GLY A 982 -10.15 -64.78 -2.49
N ASP A 983 -9.24 -64.58 -3.45
CA ASP A 983 -8.81 -65.62 -4.40
C ASP A 983 -8.25 -66.86 -3.68
N VAL A 984 -7.19 -66.69 -2.89
CA VAL A 984 -6.50 -67.82 -2.26
C VAL A 984 -7.32 -68.39 -1.09
N PHE A 985 -7.89 -67.51 -0.28
CA PHE A 985 -8.69 -67.92 0.87
C PHE A 985 -9.97 -68.64 0.46
N GLY A 986 -10.81 -67.99 -0.36
CA GLY A 986 -12.11 -68.52 -0.73
C GLY A 986 -12.01 -69.83 -1.50
N ASN A 987 -11.14 -69.90 -2.51
CA ASN A 987 -10.90 -71.16 -3.23
C ASN A 987 -10.36 -72.24 -2.28
N GLY A 988 -9.39 -71.91 -1.41
CA GLY A 988 -8.79 -72.87 -0.48
C GLY A 988 -9.77 -73.48 0.52
N MET A 989 -10.66 -72.66 1.09
CA MET A 989 -11.66 -73.10 2.08
C MET A 989 -12.81 -73.93 1.49
N LEU A 990 -12.81 -74.16 0.17
CA LEU A 990 -13.75 -75.01 -0.56
C LEU A 990 -13.10 -76.28 -1.12
N LEU A 991 -11.81 -76.52 -0.90
CA LEU A 991 -11.09 -77.71 -1.38
C LEU A 991 -11.24 -78.94 -0.45
N SER A 992 -12.01 -78.82 0.63
CA SER A 992 -12.45 -79.96 1.46
C SER A 992 -13.74 -79.63 2.20
N HIS A 993 -14.69 -80.58 2.20
CA HIS A 993 -15.92 -80.50 2.98
C HIS A 993 -15.67 -80.67 4.50
N HIS A 994 -14.52 -81.23 4.87
CA HIS A 994 -14.15 -81.57 6.26
C HIS A 994 -13.47 -80.42 7.03
N ILE A 995 -13.45 -79.20 6.48
CA ILE A 995 -12.86 -78.04 7.13
C ILE A 995 -13.77 -77.54 8.25
N ARG A 996 -13.26 -77.57 9.48
CA ARG A 996 -13.83 -76.91 10.66
C ARG A 996 -13.12 -75.57 10.89
N LEU A 997 -13.58 -74.51 10.20
CA LEU A 997 -12.96 -73.18 10.28
C LEU A 997 -13.32 -72.52 11.62
N VAL A 998 -12.41 -72.56 12.58
CA VAL A 998 -12.69 -72.11 13.96
C VAL A 998 -12.38 -70.63 14.18
N GLY A 999 -11.60 -70.02 13.30
CA GLY A 999 -11.42 -68.58 13.30
C GLY A 999 -10.80 -68.07 12.02
N ALA A 1000 -11.14 -66.85 11.63
CA ALA A 1000 -10.53 -66.17 10.49
C ALA A 1000 -10.46 -64.66 10.72
N PHE A 1001 -9.53 -63.97 10.06
CA PHE A 1001 -9.51 -62.51 10.10
C PHE A 1001 -9.07 -61.88 8.78
N ASN A 1002 -9.63 -60.72 8.45
CA ASN A 1002 -9.24 -59.91 7.30
C ASN A 1002 -8.96 -58.46 7.75
N HIS A 1003 -8.90 -57.49 6.83
CA HIS A 1003 -8.64 -56.08 7.19
C HIS A 1003 -9.81 -55.41 7.95
N MET A 1004 -11.02 -56.00 7.94
CA MET A 1004 -12.22 -55.43 8.57
C MET A 1004 -12.69 -56.20 9.81
N HIS A 1005 -12.65 -57.53 9.76
CA HIS A 1005 -13.36 -58.40 10.70
C HIS A 1005 -12.45 -59.50 11.27
N ILE A 1006 -12.84 -59.98 12.46
CA ILE A 1006 -12.38 -61.21 13.10
C ILE A 1006 -13.60 -62.11 13.26
N PHE A 1007 -13.58 -63.26 12.60
CA PHE A 1007 -14.57 -64.33 12.69
C PHE A 1007 -14.08 -65.38 13.70
N LEU A 1008 -14.94 -65.78 14.63
CA LEU A 1008 -14.70 -66.83 15.61
C LEU A 1008 -15.88 -67.81 15.59
N ASP A 1009 -15.59 -69.10 15.49
CA ASP A 1009 -16.58 -70.18 15.59
C ASP A 1009 -15.96 -71.32 16.42
N PRO A 1010 -16.23 -71.41 17.73
CA PRO A 1010 -15.55 -72.36 18.62
C PRO A 1010 -15.63 -73.83 18.19
N ASP A 1011 -16.78 -74.26 17.65
CA ASP A 1011 -17.10 -75.64 17.30
C ASP A 1011 -18.02 -75.75 16.05
N PRO A 1012 -17.53 -75.40 14.84
CA PRO A 1012 -18.35 -75.33 13.63
C PRO A 1012 -18.75 -76.74 13.14
N ASP A 1013 -19.95 -76.89 12.58
CA ASP A 1013 -20.34 -78.10 11.83
C ASP A 1013 -19.70 -78.08 10.43
N ALA A 1014 -18.99 -79.15 10.04
CA ALA A 1014 -18.19 -79.15 8.81
C ALA A 1014 -19.04 -78.97 7.54
N GLU A 1015 -20.16 -79.69 7.43
CA GLU A 1015 -21.00 -79.70 6.23
C GLU A 1015 -21.84 -78.41 6.14
N ALA A 1016 -22.48 -77.98 7.22
CA ALA A 1016 -23.28 -76.75 7.25
C ALA A 1016 -22.41 -75.51 7.03
N SER A 1017 -21.22 -75.47 7.64
CA SER A 1017 -20.28 -74.36 7.42
C SER A 1017 -19.67 -74.39 6.02
N PHE A 1018 -19.49 -75.56 5.39
CA PHE A 1018 -19.05 -75.65 4.00
C PHE A 1018 -20.09 -75.05 3.04
N ALA A 1019 -21.36 -75.41 3.20
CA ALA A 1019 -22.45 -74.85 2.40
C ALA A 1019 -22.51 -73.32 2.52
N GLU A 1020 -22.35 -72.79 3.74
CA GLU A 1020 -22.33 -71.35 3.99
C GLU A 1020 -21.10 -70.66 3.39
N ARG A 1021 -19.90 -71.25 3.52
CA ARG A 1021 -18.69 -70.75 2.85
C ARG A 1021 -18.87 -70.71 1.33
N SER A 1022 -19.46 -71.76 0.75
CA SER A 1022 -19.76 -71.83 -0.69
C SER A 1022 -20.73 -70.73 -1.14
N ARG A 1023 -21.78 -70.48 -0.36
CA ARG A 1023 -22.71 -69.36 -0.59
C ARG A 1023 -22.00 -68.01 -0.55
N LEU A 1024 -21.15 -67.77 0.46
CA LEU A 1024 -20.38 -66.53 0.58
C LEU A 1024 -19.37 -66.33 -0.56
N PHE A 1025 -18.77 -67.40 -1.06
CA PHE A 1025 -17.85 -67.34 -2.20
C PHE A 1025 -18.57 -66.97 -3.51
N ALA A 1026 -19.82 -67.40 -3.68
CA ALA A 1026 -20.63 -67.14 -4.88
C ALA A 1026 -21.20 -65.70 -4.96
N LEU A 1027 -21.17 -64.94 -3.87
CA LEU A 1027 -21.64 -63.55 -3.86
C LEU A 1027 -20.68 -62.64 -4.66
N SER A 1028 -21.23 -61.66 -5.39
CA SER A 1028 -20.44 -60.69 -6.15
C SER A 1028 -19.51 -59.84 -5.28
N ARG A 1029 -19.91 -59.60 -4.02
CA ARG A 1029 -19.09 -59.07 -2.92
C ARG A 1029 -19.53 -59.76 -1.63
N SER A 1030 -18.58 -60.27 -0.84
CA SER A 1030 -18.84 -60.86 0.47
C SER A 1030 -17.81 -60.44 1.50
N SER A 1031 -18.21 -60.51 2.76
CA SER A 1031 -17.39 -60.27 3.93
C SER A 1031 -17.80 -61.25 5.04
N TRP A 1032 -16.99 -61.35 6.10
CA TRP A 1032 -17.40 -62.09 7.28
C TRP A 1032 -18.70 -61.57 7.91
N GLY A 1033 -19.07 -60.31 7.68
CA GLY A 1033 -20.34 -59.75 8.13
C GLY A 1033 -21.57 -60.39 7.47
N ASP A 1034 -21.41 -61.01 6.30
CA ASP A 1034 -22.49 -61.66 5.54
C ASP A 1034 -22.73 -63.11 5.94
N TYR A 1035 -21.90 -63.67 6.84
CA TYR A 1035 -22.02 -65.04 7.35
C TYR A 1035 -23.29 -65.18 8.20
N ASP A 1036 -24.10 -66.21 7.94
CA ASP A 1036 -25.31 -66.46 8.71
C ASP A 1036 -24.96 -66.77 10.18
N ARG A 1037 -25.25 -65.82 11.06
CA ARG A 1037 -24.96 -65.91 12.49
C ARG A 1037 -25.67 -67.09 13.17
N LYS A 1038 -26.74 -67.63 12.59
CA LYS A 1038 -27.43 -68.81 13.14
C LYS A 1038 -26.61 -70.09 13.00
N LEU A 1039 -25.64 -70.12 12.08
CA LEU A 1039 -24.75 -71.26 11.83
C LEU A 1039 -23.47 -71.20 12.66
N ILE A 1040 -23.20 -70.08 13.35
CA ILE A 1040 -22.04 -69.93 14.23
C ILE A 1040 -22.33 -70.64 15.56
N SER A 1041 -21.41 -71.50 16.02
CA SER A 1041 -21.56 -72.22 17.28
C SER A 1041 -21.61 -71.30 18.51
N SER A 1042 -22.16 -71.82 19.60
CA SER A 1042 -22.32 -71.09 20.87
C SER A 1042 -21.01 -70.46 21.35
N GLY A 1043 -21.01 -69.15 21.50
CA GLY A 1043 -19.85 -68.38 21.94
C GLY A 1043 -18.97 -67.82 20.83
N GLY A 1044 -19.28 -68.10 19.56
CA GLY A 1044 -18.65 -67.47 18.39
C GLY A 1044 -19.27 -66.13 18.00
N GLY A 1045 -18.70 -65.49 16.97
CA GLY A 1045 -19.20 -64.24 16.43
C GLY A 1045 -18.27 -63.61 15.39
N VAL A 1046 -18.76 -62.53 14.78
CA VAL A 1046 -18.00 -61.68 13.85
C VAL A 1046 -17.81 -60.31 14.50
N PHE A 1047 -16.56 -59.91 14.67
CA PHE A 1047 -16.17 -58.69 15.37
C PHE A 1047 -15.43 -57.74 14.43
N SER A 1048 -15.71 -56.43 14.53
CA SER A 1048 -14.95 -55.43 13.77
C SER A 1048 -13.55 -55.24 14.37
N ARG A 1049 -12.53 -55.12 13.51
CA ARG A 1049 -11.16 -54.78 13.90
C ARG A 1049 -11.01 -53.34 14.41
N SER A 1050 -11.99 -52.48 14.19
CA SER A 1050 -12.01 -51.12 14.74
C SER A 1050 -12.48 -51.06 16.20
N LEU A 1051 -12.93 -52.17 16.79
CA LEU A 1051 -13.33 -52.21 18.19
C LEU A 1051 -12.12 -51.99 19.11
N LYS A 1052 -12.34 -51.27 20.22
CA LYS A 1052 -11.30 -51.11 21.26
C LYS A 1052 -11.01 -52.42 22.01
N SER A 1053 -12.01 -53.30 22.13
CA SER A 1053 -11.92 -54.56 22.85
C SER A 1053 -13.00 -55.53 22.37
N ILE A 1054 -12.70 -56.82 22.36
CA ILE A 1054 -13.58 -57.92 21.98
C ILE A 1054 -13.88 -58.76 23.23
N PRO A 1055 -15.16 -58.92 23.63
CA PRO A 1055 -15.54 -59.85 24.69
C PRO A 1055 -15.43 -61.30 24.20
N LEU A 1056 -14.77 -62.16 24.98
CA LEU A 1056 -14.55 -63.56 24.67
C LEU A 1056 -15.41 -64.47 25.57
N SER A 1057 -16.26 -65.28 24.95
CA SER A 1057 -17.05 -66.32 25.63
C SER A 1057 -16.15 -67.41 26.22
N ALA A 1058 -16.67 -68.22 27.15
CA ALA A 1058 -15.94 -69.36 27.70
C ALA A 1058 -15.47 -70.33 26.58
N GLN A 1059 -16.33 -70.58 25.59
CA GLN A 1059 -16.04 -71.44 24.45
C GLN A 1059 -14.93 -70.86 23.55
N ALA A 1060 -14.98 -69.56 23.23
CA ALA A 1060 -13.95 -68.88 22.44
C ALA A 1060 -12.61 -68.82 23.16
N ARG A 1061 -12.61 -68.63 24.49
CA ARG A 1061 -11.37 -68.67 25.31
C ARG A 1061 -10.72 -70.05 25.30
N THR A 1062 -11.51 -71.11 25.44
CA THR A 1062 -11.03 -72.49 25.34
C THR A 1062 -10.47 -72.80 23.94
N MET A 1063 -11.16 -72.34 22.89
CA MET A 1063 -10.69 -72.49 21.51
C MET A 1063 -9.35 -71.79 21.27
N LEU A 1064 -9.18 -70.56 21.78
CA LEU A 1064 -7.97 -69.74 21.60
C LEU A 1064 -6.82 -70.10 22.56
N GLY A 1065 -7.10 -70.86 23.62
CA GLY A 1065 -6.11 -71.16 24.67
C GLY A 1065 -5.77 -69.97 25.57
N VAL A 1066 -6.71 -69.04 25.78
CA VAL A 1066 -6.51 -67.80 26.56
C VAL A 1066 -7.37 -67.78 27.82
N LYS A 1067 -7.00 -66.96 28.81
CA LYS A 1067 -7.74 -66.79 30.08
C LYS A 1067 -8.50 -65.46 30.17
N GLN A 1068 -8.13 -64.48 29.37
CA GLN A 1068 -8.67 -63.12 29.38
C GLN A 1068 -10.12 -63.11 28.85
N GLU A 1069 -11.01 -62.39 29.53
CA GLU A 1069 -12.42 -62.22 29.10
C GLU A 1069 -12.58 -61.13 28.03
N HIS A 1070 -11.58 -60.26 27.91
CA HIS A 1070 -11.55 -59.13 26.98
C HIS A 1070 -10.14 -58.99 26.39
N MET A 1071 -10.05 -58.84 25.07
CA MET A 1071 -8.78 -58.65 24.36
C MET A 1071 -8.97 -57.63 23.23
N THR A 1072 -7.96 -56.82 22.95
CA THR A 1072 -7.95 -55.96 21.75
C THR A 1072 -7.96 -56.81 20.48
N PRO A 1073 -8.43 -56.31 19.32
CA PRO A 1073 -8.42 -57.07 18.07
C PRO A 1073 -7.05 -57.65 17.69
N ASN A 1074 -5.97 -56.91 17.91
CA ASN A 1074 -4.61 -57.38 17.61
C ASN A 1074 -4.15 -58.50 18.57
N GLU A 1075 -4.57 -58.46 19.83
CA GLU A 1075 -4.32 -59.55 20.79
C GLU A 1075 -5.13 -60.80 20.41
N VAL A 1076 -6.38 -60.66 19.98
CA VAL A 1076 -7.19 -61.80 19.48
C VAL A 1076 -6.57 -62.41 18.23
N ILE A 1077 -6.08 -61.60 17.28
CA ILE A 1077 -5.36 -62.07 16.10
C ILE A 1077 -4.08 -62.83 16.52
N THR A 1078 -3.33 -62.29 17.49
CA THR A 1078 -2.14 -62.96 18.01
C THR A 1078 -2.48 -64.31 18.66
N ALA A 1079 -3.62 -64.40 19.35
CA ALA A 1079 -4.12 -65.64 19.93
C ALA A 1079 -4.56 -66.64 18.84
N LEU A 1080 -5.27 -66.19 17.80
CA LEU A 1080 -5.65 -67.02 16.65
C LEU A 1080 -4.43 -67.64 15.95
N LEU A 1081 -3.38 -66.85 15.74
CA LEU A 1081 -2.12 -67.32 15.14
C LEU A 1081 -1.37 -68.35 16.01
N LYS A 1082 -1.71 -68.45 17.30
CA LYS A 1082 -1.14 -69.40 18.27
C LYS A 1082 -2.13 -70.47 18.70
N ALA A 1083 -3.34 -70.49 18.14
CA ALA A 1083 -4.41 -71.39 18.55
C ALA A 1083 -4.04 -72.85 18.23
N PRO A 1084 -4.45 -73.82 19.06
CA PRO A 1084 -4.22 -75.24 18.82
C PRO A 1084 -5.13 -75.76 17.71
N VAL A 1085 -4.71 -75.60 16.45
CA VAL A 1085 -5.42 -76.07 15.25
C VAL A 1085 -4.51 -76.89 14.33
N ASP A 1086 -5.11 -77.67 13.44
CA ASP A 1086 -4.39 -78.57 12.54
C ASP A 1086 -3.76 -77.81 11.37
N LEU A 1087 -4.45 -76.81 10.83
CA LEU A 1087 -3.99 -76.00 9.69
C LEU A 1087 -4.16 -74.51 9.96
N LEU A 1088 -3.08 -73.74 9.72
CA LEU A 1088 -3.15 -72.29 9.52
C LEU A 1088 -3.14 -72.02 8.02
N TRP A 1089 -4.27 -71.60 7.47
CA TRP A 1089 -4.40 -71.26 6.06
C TRP A 1089 -4.22 -69.75 5.83
N ASN A 1090 -3.08 -69.37 5.26
CA ASN A 1090 -2.83 -67.99 4.87
C ASN A 1090 -3.31 -67.73 3.43
N GLY A 1091 -4.53 -67.24 3.30
CA GLY A 1091 -5.15 -66.94 2.00
C GLY A 1091 -5.37 -65.43 1.74
N GLY A 1092 -4.85 -64.56 2.60
CA GLY A 1092 -5.09 -63.13 2.59
C GLY A 1092 -3.77 -62.35 2.73
N ILE A 1093 -3.65 -61.24 1.99
CA ILE A 1093 -2.53 -60.30 2.08
C ILE A 1093 -3.06 -58.94 2.53
#